data_AF-A0A178A729-F1
#
_entry.id   AF-A0A178A729-F1
#
_cell.length_a   1.000
_cell.length_b   1.000
_cell.length_c   1.000
_cell.angle_alpha   90.00
_cell.angle_beta   90.00
_cell.angle_gamma   90.00
#
_symmetry.space_group_name_H-M   'P 1'
#
loop_
_entity.id
_entity.type
_entity.pdbx_description
1 polymer ?
#
loop_
_entity_poly.entity_id
_entity_poly.type
_entity_poly.pdbx_seq_one_letter_code
_entity_poly.pdbx_strand_id
1 'polypeptide(L)'
;MALSSRLRHTASFGARFNVSRVLPSACRRLHLAPPYLLDDYIPRYHLISSVDAAKKRSLAYAHLRECNLCPRLCGVNRYEKTGVCLIGAETVKVNTIAPHFGEEPCFQGHNGSGSVFFSGCNLRCTFCQNHDIAHQRNGFDLTPEELAEWYMKLQETGKCHNINLVTPEHVVPQVVLSILHARELGLRIPIIYNTSSFDSLESIKLLDGCIDIYLPDFKVWHDKTSKRLLKADNYTATAMESIKAMHEQVGDLCFTGDGIAKKGVLVRHLVMPGKEDEGREIVKWLAENVSKDIMVHIMDQYFPRAHVGKERRGSKSEDVVEPGGVGASPATKKQVRYADINRPVNEDEVSSVRRAAEEAGLWRLVEGMVVVAFAECLVLGCACHCTSLTPAKMASQQHHVGPSNTVQHSTALPLQIQQLRVDPHIATMSSLAMHDIAADIQNIVHQLKVERDSWQAVATKYRAAFEAQTTRLNELQGISFATQAELDNERSQHRRLQSSSATSNRGYSNATDGAEDFKSYSAFGTAAILQSRPCFGECTNPLFRRVTECAEQHNYGSAIIEVERLLRGPLSPKARADGLLLKSSVLKATGPDELYNALAACSEALELCDRLSDLESFLPRIQYQRGVQYYQLRMLHQARDAFSALNDNTLSATAKEYRNSCDDEIRLLRAENRRSGFDENRSFEEGFLVQLNEKLDTKHRRTSAQLRLRAAVKSKRMSIPHRWTSGKSDTMS
;
A
#
# COMPACT_ATOMS: atom_id res chain seq x y z
N MET A 1 -29.59 -62.20 -21.30
CA MET A 1 -28.94 -63.50 -21.04
C MET A 1 -27.47 -63.32 -21.37
N ALA A 2 -26.61 -63.13 -20.36
CA ALA A 2 -25.66 -64.13 -19.82
C ALA A 2 -24.54 -64.48 -20.83
N LEU A 3 -23.24 -64.60 -20.54
CA LEU A 3 -22.42 -64.48 -19.32
C LEU A 3 -20.94 -64.56 -19.80
N SER A 4 -20.03 -63.86 -19.10
CA SER A 4 -18.67 -64.31 -18.72
C SER A 4 -17.62 -64.85 -19.74
N SER A 5 -16.54 -64.06 -19.88
CA SER A 5 -15.10 -64.35 -19.64
C SER A 5 -14.37 -65.58 -20.25
N ARG A 6 -13.20 -65.32 -20.89
CA ARG A 6 -11.91 -66.03 -20.68
C ARG A 6 -10.72 -65.31 -21.38
N LEU A 7 -9.61 -65.22 -20.65
CA LEU A 7 -8.30 -64.67 -21.02
C LEU A 7 -7.42 -65.66 -21.83
N ARG A 8 -6.52 -65.15 -22.71
CA ARG A 8 -5.03 -65.10 -22.55
C ARG A 8 -4.26 -64.88 -23.90
N HIS A 9 -3.33 -63.91 -23.85
CA HIS A 9 -2.00 -63.68 -24.50
C HIS A 9 -1.59 -64.39 -25.82
N THR A 10 -0.95 -63.74 -26.81
CA THR A 10 0.47 -63.29 -26.80
C THR A 10 0.89 -62.55 -28.10
N ALA A 11 1.94 -61.71 -27.97
CA ALA A 11 2.97 -61.26 -28.96
C ALA A 11 2.54 -60.43 -30.22
N SER A 12 2.87 -59.13 -30.32
CA SER A 12 4.18 -58.49 -30.61
C SER A 12 4.44 -58.25 -32.11
N PHE A 13 4.29 -57.01 -32.56
CA PHE A 13 4.95 -56.45 -33.75
C PHE A 13 5.49 -55.05 -33.42
N GLY A 14 6.79 -54.85 -33.63
CA GLY A 14 7.52 -53.61 -33.37
C GLY A 14 7.71 -52.77 -34.62
N ALA A 15 7.73 -51.45 -34.43
CA ALA A 15 8.32 -50.50 -35.35
C ALA A 15 9.23 -49.57 -34.53
N ARG A 16 10.52 -49.56 -34.91
CA ARG A 16 11.60 -48.79 -34.30
C ARG A 16 11.48 -47.33 -34.76
N PHE A 17 11.37 -46.38 -33.82
CA PHE A 17 11.68 -44.98 -34.09
C PHE A 17 12.97 -44.58 -33.37
N ASN A 18 13.83 -43.94 -34.15
CA ASN A 18 15.19 -43.55 -33.82
C ASN A 18 15.22 -42.50 -32.70
N VAL A 19 16.10 -42.74 -31.73
CA VAL A 19 16.41 -41.84 -30.63
C VAL A 19 17.29 -40.71 -31.15
N SER A 20 16.70 -39.56 -31.45
CA SER A 20 17.44 -38.31 -31.60
C SER A 20 17.76 -37.79 -30.20
N ARG A 21 19.04 -37.87 -29.83
CA ARG A 21 19.60 -37.36 -28.58
C ARG A 21 19.55 -35.83 -28.60
N VAL A 22 18.42 -35.27 -28.16
CA VAL A 22 18.29 -33.84 -27.89
C VAL A 22 19.19 -33.51 -26.71
N LEU A 23 20.30 -32.83 -26.98
CA LEU A 23 21.10 -32.16 -25.96
C LEU A 23 20.16 -31.28 -25.13
N PRO A 24 20.24 -31.28 -23.78
CA PRO A 24 19.39 -30.43 -22.99
C PRO A 24 19.75 -28.98 -23.33
N SER A 25 18.92 -28.33 -24.14
CA SER A 25 18.92 -26.88 -24.21
C SER A 25 18.65 -26.42 -22.78
N ALA A 26 19.60 -25.71 -22.19
CA ALA A 26 19.45 -25.12 -20.87
C ALA A 26 18.18 -24.28 -20.86
N CYS A 27 17.09 -24.88 -20.39
CA CYS A 27 15.81 -24.22 -20.22
C CYS A 27 16.03 -23.14 -19.18
N ARG A 28 16.06 -21.89 -19.61
CA ARG A 28 16.07 -20.74 -18.71
C ARG A 28 14.82 -20.85 -17.84
N ARG A 29 15.00 -21.13 -16.54
CA ARG A 29 13.91 -21.15 -15.57
C ARG A 29 13.56 -19.69 -15.25
N LEU A 30 12.41 -19.23 -15.73
CA LEU A 30 11.70 -18.11 -15.09
C LEU A 30 11.52 -18.48 -13.61
N HIS A 31 11.96 -17.62 -12.68
CA HIS A 31 11.92 -17.87 -11.23
C HIS A 31 10.51 -17.75 -10.60
N LEU A 32 9.46 -17.63 -11.42
CA LEU A 32 8.04 -17.76 -11.04
C LEU A 32 7.34 -18.85 -11.87
N ALA A 33 8.06 -19.91 -12.22
CA ALA A 33 7.42 -21.13 -12.74
C ALA A 33 6.53 -21.75 -11.64
N PRO A 34 5.46 -22.50 -12.01
CA PRO A 34 4.60 -23.24 -11.07
C PRO A 34 5.46 -23.95 -10.02
N PRO A 35 5.22 -23.71 -8.71
CA PRO A 35 3.89 -23.85 -8.11
C PRO A 35 3.21 -22.58 -7.54
N TYR A 36 3.82 -21.39 -7.56
CA TYR A 36 3.30 -20.22 -6.82
C TYR A 36 2.41 -19.26 -7.63
N LEU A 37 2.22 -19.54 -8.92
CA LEU A 37 1.35 -18.77 -9.80
C LEU A 37 0.08 -19.57 -10.08
N LEU A 38 -1.07 -18.94 -9.85
CA LEU A 38 -2.40 -19.49 -10.07
C LEU A 38 -2.99 -18.82 -11.32
N ASP A 39 -3.56 -19.62 -12.22
CA ASP A 39 -4.30 -19.11 -13.36
C ASP A 39 -5.64 -18.50 -12.92
N ASP A 40 -6.39 -19.27 -12.14
CA ASP A 40 -7.65 -18.87 -11.50
C ASP A 40 -7.69 -19.35 -10.05
N TYR A 41 -8.51 -18.69 -9.21
CA TYR A 41 -8.71 -19.10 -7.82
C TYR A 41 -10.17 -19.03 -7.40
N ILE A 42 -10.66 -20.15 -6.85
CA ILE A 42 -11.95 -20.25 -6.19
C ILE A 42 -11.70 -20.21 -4.68
N PRO A 43 -12.28 -19.24 -3.93
CA PRO A 43 -12.14 -19.20 -2.48
C PRO A 43 -12.59 -20.50 -1.83
N ARG A 44 -11.83 -20.96 -0.82
CA ARG A 44 -12.01 -22.28 -0.20
C ARG A 44 -13.39 -22.46 0.41
N TYR A 45 -14.01 -21.39 0.91
CA TYR A 45 -15.33 -21.47 1.53
C TYR A 45 -16.42 -21.87 0.53
N HIS A 46 -16.20 -21.68 -0.77
CA HIS A 46 -17.08 -22.19 -1.83
C HIS A 46 -16.99 -23.71 -2.02
N LEU A 47 -15.86 -24.31 -1.67
CA LEU A 47 -15.61 -25.74 -1.80
C LEU A 47 -16.22 -26.57 -0.65
N ILE A 48 -16.71 -25.90 0.40
CA ILE A 48 -17.34 -26.56 1.54
C ILE A 48 -18.70 -27.12 1.13
N SER A 49 -18.96 -28.41 1.39
CA SER A 49 -20.26 -29.03 1.16
C SER A 49 -21.34 -28.45 2.08
N SER A 50 -22.63 -28.58 1.74
CA SER A 50 -23.72 -28.14 2.62
C SER A 50 -23.69 -28.85 3.98
N VAL A 51 -23.31 -30.13 3.99
CA VAL A 51 -23.15 -30.95 5.20
C VAL A 51 -22.02 -30.42 6.08
N ASP A 52 -20.87 -30.12 5.50
CA ASP A 52 -19.71 -29.65 6.27
C ASP A 52 -19.92 -28.20 6.75
N ALA A 53 -20.61 -27.37 5.98
CA ALA A 53 -21.06 -26.05 6.43
C ALA A 53 -21.97 -26.16 7.66
N ALA A 54 -22.95 -27.08 7.65
CA ALA A 54 -23.82 -27.32 8.80
C ALA A 54 -23.05 -27.82 10.05
N LYS A 55 -22.10 -28.74 9.87
CA LYS A 55 -21.21 -29.20 10.95
C LYS A 55 -20.38 -28.05 11.52
N LYS A 56 -19.81 -27.20 10.66
CA LYS A 56 -19.04 -26.01 11.09
C LYS A 56 -19.90 -25.03 11.87
N ARG A 57 -21.14 -24.76 11.45
CA ARG A 57 -22.10 -23.93 12.22
C ARG A 57 -22.35 -24.53 13.61
N SER A 58 -22.60 -25.84 13.68
CA SER A 58 -22.82 -26.55 14.94
C SER A 58 -21.61 -26.45 15.87
N LEU A 59 -20.41 -26.69 15.35
CA LEU A 59 -19.16 -26.57 16.10
C LEU A 59 -18.91 -25.13 16.56
N ALA A 60 -19.17 -24.12 15.72
CA ALA A 60 -19.06 -22.71 16.09
C ALA A 60 -19.92 -22.41 17.34
N TYR A 61 -21.18 -22.85 17.37
CA TYR A 61 -22.03 -22.69 18.55
C TYR A 61 -21.54 -23.49 19.77
N ALA A 62 -20.95 -24.68 19.57
CA ALA A 62 -20.35 -25.45 20.66
C ALA A 62 -19.16 -24.69 21.29
N HIS A 63 -18.27 -24.12 20.48
CA HIS A 63 -17.17 -23.28 20.98
C HIS A 63 -17.66 -22.01 21.72
N LEU A 64 -18.84 -21.49 21.40
CA LEU A 64 -19.43 -20.37 22.15
C LEU A 64 -20.01 -20.81 23.50
N ARG A 65 -20.52 -22.05 23.61
CA ARG A 65 -20.99 -22.63 24.88
C ARG A 65 -19.86 -23.02 25.83
N GLU A 66 -18.71 -23.41 25.30
CA GLU A 66 -17.51 -23.74 26.08
C GLU A 66 -16.27 -23.13 25.41
N CYS A 67 -15.98 -21.87 25.77
CA CYS A 67 -14.98 -21.09 25.07
C CYS A 67 -13.54 -21.60 25.25
N ASN A 68 -12.97 -22.12 24.16
CA ASN A 68 -11.57 -22.54 24.03
C ASN A 68 -10.83 -21.82 22.88
N LEU A 69 -11.38 -20.70 22.38
CA LEU A 69 -10.93 -20.04 21.15
C LEU A 69 -9.48 -19.51 21.14
N CYS A 70 -8.96 -19.20 22.32
CA CYS A 70 -7.60 -18.71 22.47
C CYS A 70 -6.86 -19.53 23.53
N PRO A 71 -5.52 -19.48 23.57
CA PRO A 71 -4.71 -20.25 24.51
C PRO A 71 -4.97 -19.95 25.99
N ARG A 72 -5.79 -18.94 26.31
CA ARG A 72 -6.27 -18.68 27.67
C ARG A 72 -7.29 -19.70 28.17
N LEU A 73 -7.93 -20.45 27.26
CA LEU A 73 -8.85 -21.57 27.57
C LEU A 73 -9.83 -21.27 28.71
N CYS A 74 -10.56 -20.15 28.61
CA CYS A 74 -11.37 -19.67 29.73
C CYS A 74 -12.60 -20.53 30.04
N GLY A 75 -13.03 -21.40 29.13
CA GLY A 75 -14.13 -22.35 29.32
C GLY A 75 -15.50 -21.70 29.57
N VAL A 76 -15.64 -20.39 29.39
CA VAL A 76 -16.89 -19.69 29.70
C VAL A 76 -17.95 -19.98 28.65
N ASN A 77 -19.19 -20.10 29.11
CA ASN A 77 -20.36 -20.03 28.24
C ASN A 77 -20.63 -18.56 27.86
N ARG A 78 -20.37 -18.21 26.60
CA ARG A 78 -20.50 -16.85 26.08
C ARG A 78 -21.93 -16.36 25.91
N TYR A 79 -22.91 -17.27 26.00
CA TYR A 79 -24.33 -16.91 26.07
C TYR A 79 -24.73 -16.38 27.45
N GLU A 80 -23.94 -16.68 28.48
CA GLU A 80 -24.25 -16.29 29.87
C GLU A 80 -23.30 -15.20 30.38
N LYS A 81 -21.99 -15.31 30.07
CA LYS A 81 -20.97 -14.38 30.57
C LYS A 81 -19.80 -14.23 29.60
N THR A 82 -19.10 -13.10 29.70
CA THR A 82 -17.92 -12.84 28.86
C THR A 82 -16.64 -13.35 29.52
N GLY A 83 -15.63 -13.66 28.69
CA GLY A 83 -14.27 -13.94 29.14
C GLY A 83 -13.41 -12.68 29.24
N VAL A 84 -12.09 -12.85 29.36
CA VAL A 84 -11.11 -11.73 29.41
C VAL A 84 -11.17 -10.84 28.16
N CYS A 85 -11.64 -11.37 27.03
CA CYS A 85 -11.85 -10.62 25.79
C CYS A 85 -13.07 -9.69 25.83
N LEU A 86 -13.97 -9.82 26.82
CA LEU A 86 -15.17 -9.01 26.99
C LEU A 86 -16.19 -9.09 25.84
N ILE A 87 -16.14 -10.14 25.02
CA ILE A 87 -17.07 -10.39 23.91
C ILE A 87 -17.99 -11.57 24.25
N GLY A 88 -19.29 -11.40 23.95
CA GLY A 88 -20.34 -12.40 24.13
C GLY A 88 -20.48 -13.35 22.94
N ALA A 89 -21.61 -14.05 22.85
CA ALA A 89 -21.89 -15.00 21.77
C ALA A 89 -22.52 -14.36 20.52
N GLU A 90 -23.47 -13.45 20.70
CA GLU A 90 -24.34 -12.97 19.62
C GLU A 90 -23.66 -12.06 18.61
N THR A 91 -22.82 -11.15 19.10
CA THR A 91 -22.21 -10.12 18.26
C THR A 91 -20.69 -10.09 18.38
N VAL A 92 -20.06 -9.67 17.29
CA VAL A 92 -18.68 -9.21 17.29
C VAL A 92 -18.65 -7.71 17.53
N LYS A 93 -17.55 -7.20 18.07
CA LYS A 93 -17.31 -5.75 18.08
C LYS A 93 -16.30 -5.36 17.03
N VAL A 94 -16.67 -4.43 16.16
CA VAL A 94 -15.85 -3.95 15.06
C VAL A 94 -15.66 -2.44 15.20
N ASN A 95 -14.41 -2.00 15.08
CA ASN A 95 -14.08 -0.58 15.12
C ASN A 95 -14.24 0.09 13.76
N THR A 96 -13.65 -0.52 12.73
CA THR A 96 -13.57 0.04 11.38
C THR A 96 -13.78 -1.06 10.35
N ILE A 97 -14.58 -0.77 9.32
CA ILE A 97 -14.75 -1.59 8.12
C ILE A 97 -14.57 -0.68 6.91
N ALA A 98 -13.50 -0.88 6.14
CA ALA A 98 -13.19 -0.03 4.99
C ALA A 98 -12.16 -0.67 4.04
N PRO A 99 -12.09 -0.25 2.77
CA PRO A 99 -10.92 -0.49 1.94
C PRO A 99 -9.67 0.10 2.60
N HIS A 100 -8.65 -0.73 2.80
CA HIS A 100 -7.39 -0.36 3.45
C HIS A 100 -6.21 -0.48 2.48
N PHE A 101 -5.36 0.55 2.46
CA PHE A 101 -4.23 0.72 1.52
C PHE A 101 -2.87 0.78 2.23
N GLY A 102 -2.78 0.23 3.44
CA GLY A 102 -1.54 0.09 4.18
C GLY A 102 -1.15 -1.36 4.47
N GLU A 103 -1.79 -2.34 3.83
CA GLU A 103 -1.37 -3.76 3.93
C GLU A 103 -0.24 -4.04 2.93
N GLU A 104 0.35 -5.24 2.96
CA GLU A 104 1.38 -5.63 1.98
C GLU A 104 0.87 -5.44 0.54
N PRO A 105 1.74 -5.04 -0.41
CA PRO A 105 1.36 -4.76 -1.80
C PRO A 105 0.54 -5.88 -2.45
N CYS A 106 0.87 -7.14 -2.15
CA CYS A 106 0.17 -8.31 -2.67
C CYS A 106 -1.27 -8.50 -2.15
N PHE A 107 -1.64 -7.85 -1.04
CA PHE A 107 -2.99 -7.90 -0.49
C PHE A 107 -3.82 -6.69 -0.86
N GLN A 108 -3.23 -5.49 -0.84
CA GLN A 108 -3.98 -4.29 -1.18
C GLN A 108 -4.21 -4.14 -2.68
N GLY A 109 -3.30 -4.64 -3.53
CA GLY A 109 -3.37 -4.46 -4.98
C GLY A 109 -3.69 -3.01 -5.36
N HIS A 110 -4.62 -2.85 -6.30
CA HIS A 110 -5.06 -1.53 -6.78
C HIS A 110 -6.35 -0.99 -6.13
N ASN A 111 -7.16 -1.84 -5.47
CA ASN A 111 -8.47 -1.46 -4.90
C ASN A 111 -8.53 -1.54 -3.37
N GLY A 112 -7.40 -1.80 -2.72
CA GLY A 112 -7.30 -1.99 -1.30
C GLY A 112 -7.73 -3.39 -0.84
N SER A 113 -7.34 -3.69 0.40
CA SER A 113 -7.78 -4.86 1.15
C SER A 113 -9.01 -4.49 1.97
N GLY A 114 -10.12 -5.21 1.81
CA GLY A 114 -11.38 -4.91 2.48
C GLY A 114 -11.29 -5.27 3.97
N SER A 115 -10.81 -4.33 4.78
CA SER A 115 -10.34 -4.63 6.13
C SER A 115 -11.43 -4.43 7.16
N VAL A 116 -11.49 -5.36 8.11
CA VAL A 116 -12.42 -5.42 9.23
C VAL A 116 -11.59 -5.47 10.50
N PHE A 117 -11.49 -4.33 11.20
CA PHE A 117 -10.72 -4.19 12.43
C PHE A 117 -11.60 -4.54 13.63
N PHE A 118 -11.43 -5.76 14.15
CA PHE A 118 -12.12 -6.18 15.35
C PHE A 118 -11.59 -5.43 16.59
N SER A 119 -12.47 -5.20 17.56
CA SER A 119 -12.09 -4.64 18.84
C SER A 119 -11.91 -5.70 19.90
N GLY A 120 -10.97 -5.42 20.80
CA GLY A 120 -10.42 -6.41 21.71
C GLY A 120 -9.35 -7.27 21.04
N CYS A 121 -8.51 -7.86 21.88
CA CYS A 121 -7.46 -8.80 21.49
C CYS A 121 -7.27 -9.77 22.66
N ASN A 122 -6.75 -10.97 22.41
CA ASN A 122 -6.39 -11.93 23.45
C ASN A 122 -5.00 -11.65 24.07
N LEU A 123 -4.20 -10.77 23.45
CA LEU A 123 -2.92 -10.24 23.95
C LEU A 123 -3.05 -8.81 24.51
N ARG A 124 -2.02 -8.35 25.24
CA ARG A 124 -1.91 -6.96 25.73
C ARG A 124 -0.50 -6.40 25.48
N CYS A 125 -0.12 -6.35 24.20
CA CYS A 125 1.20 -5.93 23.77
C CYS A 125 1.54 -4.52 24.27
N THR A 126 2.65 -4.37 24.99
CA THR A 126 3.07 -3.09 25.58
C THR A 126 3.48 -2.08 24.52
N PHE A 127 3.80 -2.54 23.32
CA PHE A 127 4.19 -1.77 22.15
C PHE A 127 3.08 -1.66 21.09
N CYS A 128 1.85 -2.13 21.37
CA CYS A 128 0.77 -2.16 20.39
C CYS A 128 0.54 -0.79 19.72
N GLN A 129 0.53 -0.76 18.38
CA GLN A 129 0.21 0.42 17.57
C GLN A 129 -1.30 0.72 17.65
N ASN A 130 -2.11 -0.33 17.54
CA ASN A 130 -3.59 -0.28 17.53
C ASN A 130 -4.19 -0.46 18.94
N HIS A 131 -3.52 0.05 19.97
CA HIS A 131 -3.90 -0.21 21.36
C HIS A 131 -5.27 0.37 21.75
N ASP A 132 -5.69 1.41 21.04
CA ASP A 132 -6.99 2.07 21.15
C ASP A 132 -8.15 1.19 20.71
N ILE A 133 -7.91 0.21 19.83
CA ILE A 133 -8.91 -0.79 19.43
C ILE A 133 -8.65 -2.17 20.04
N ALA A 134 -7.38 -2.54 20.28
CA ALA A 134 -7.01 -3.86 20.80
C ALA A 134 -7.16 -3.97 22.32
N HIS A 135 -6.88 -2.89 23.08
CA HIS A 135 -6.98 -2.89 24.54
C HIS A 135 -8.32 -2.35 25.07
N GLN A 136 -9.15 -1.79 24.19
CA GLN A 136 -10.42 -1.17 24.55
C GLN A 136 -11.56 -1.78 23.72
N ARG A 137 -12.77 -1.72 24.27
CA ARG A 137 -13.97 -2.21 23.61
C ARG A 137 -14.63 -1.03 22.85
N ASN A 138 -14.09 -0.67 21.69
CA ASN A 138 -14.53 0.49 20.89
C ASN A 138 -15.31 0.06 19.63
N GLY A 139 -16.15 0.92 19.05
CA GLY A 139 -16.90 0.63 17.84
C GLY A 139 -18.24 -0.08 18.07
N PHE A 140 -18.80 -0.60 16.99
CA PHE A 140 -20.18 -1.09 16.90
C PHE A 140 -20.26 -2.62 17.03
N ASP A 141 -21.36 -3.11 17.60
CA ASP A 141 -21.63 -4.54 17.68
C ASP A 141 -22.36 -4.98 16.40
N LEU A 142 -21.93 -6.08 15.80
CA LEU A 142 -22.54 -6.68 14.60
C LEU A 142 -22.83 -8.15 14.83
N THR A 143 -23.97 -8.63 14.35
CA THR A 143 -24.22 -10.08 14.24
C THR A 143 -23.37 -10.68 13.10
N PRO A 144 -23.20 -12.02 13.05
CA PRO A 144 -22.57 -12.68 11.92
C PRO A 144 -23.21 -12.33 10.57
N GLU A 145 -24.54 -12.17 10.53
CA GLU A 145 -25.29 -11.84 9.31
C GLU A 145 -25.01 -10.39 8.88
N GLU A 146 -25.07 -9.42 9.79
CA GLU A 146 -24.75 -8.03 9.48
C GLU A 146 -23.28 -7.88 9.04
N LEU A 147 -22.38 -8.64 9.65
CA LEU A 147 -20.96 -8.68 9.26
C LEU A 147 -20.78 -9.22 7.84
N ALA A 148 -21.55 -10.25 7.45
CA ALA A 148 -21.55 -10.78 6.09
C ALA A 148 -22.03 -9.74 5.06
N GLU A 149 -23.06 -8.96 5.38
CA GLU A 149 -23.52 -7.86 4.52
C GLU A 149 -22.42 -6.80 4.31
N TRP A 150 -21.62 -6.54 5.34
CA TRP A 150 -20.45 -5.66 5.20
C TRP A 150 -19.38 -6.25 4.28
N TYR A 151 -19.17 -7.56 4.28
CA TYR A 151 -18.27 -8.20 3.31
C TYR A 151 -18.76 -7.98 1.88
N MET A 152 -20.07 -8.09 1.64
CA MET A 152 -20.66 -7.81 0.33
C MET A 152 -20.45 -6.36 -0.09
N LYS A 153 -20.63 -5.39 0.81
CA LYS A 153 -20.35 -3.97 0.52
C LYS A 153 -18.88 -3.72 0.16
N LEU A 154 -17.94 -4.36 0.84
CA LEU A 154 -16.51 -4.28 0.51
C LEU A 154 -16.22 -4.85 -0.88
N GLN A 155 -16.87 -5.96 -1.25
CA GLN A 155 -16.75 -6.57 -2.57
C GLN A 155 -17.40 -5.71 -3.67
N GLU A 156 -18.65 -5.30 -3.50
CA GLU A 156 -19.47 -4.70 -4.57
C GLU A 156 -19.19 -3.21 -4.73
N THR A 157 -19.20 -2.47 -3.62
CA THR A 157 -18.98 -1.02 -3.62
C THR A 157 -17.50 -0.69 -3.52
N GLY A 158 -16.79 -1.34 -2.58
CA GLY A 158 -15.36 -1.13 -2.38
C GLY A 158 -14.49 -1.72 -3.49
N LYS A 159 -15.00 -2.73 -4.21
CA LYS A 159 -14.25 -3.50 -5.23
C LYS A 159 -12.94 -4.06 -4.70
N CYS A 160 -12.88 -4.33 -3.39
CA CYS A 160 -11.67 -4.80 -2.71
C CYS A 160 -11.25 -6.17 -3.22
N HIS A 161 -9.94 -6.45 -3.09
CA HIS A 161 -9.34 -7.69 -3.59
C HIS A 161 -9.56 -8.90 -2.70
N ASN A 162 -9.91 -8.66 -1.44
CA ASN A 162 -10.12 -9.64 -0.38
C ASN A 162 -10.90 -9.01 0.77
N ILE A 163 -11.37 -9.85 1.68
CA ILE A 163 -11.83 -9.45 3.01
C ILE A 163 -10.73 -9.77 4.01
N ASN A 164 -10.19 -8.77 4.69
CA ASN A 164 -9.12 -8.93 5.67
C ASN A 164 -9.64 -8.75 7.08
N LEU A 165 -9.68 -9.86 7.81
CA LEU A 165 -10.16 -9.94 9.18
C LEU A 165 -9.00 -9.70 10.13
N VAL A 166 -8.95 -8.51 10.75
CA VAL A 166 -7.81 -8.06 11.55
C VAL A 166 -8.09 -8.22 13.04
N THR A 167 -7.28 -9.03 13.71
CA THR A 167 -7.45 -9.46 15.11
C THR A 167 -8.77 -10.23 15.40
N PRO A 168 -9.12 -11.27 14.62
CA PRO A 168 -10.35 -12.04 14.81
C PRO A 168 -10.24 -13.20 15.84
N GLU A 169 -9.10 -13.40 16.50
CA GLU A 169 -8.76 -14.61 17.28
C GLU A 169 -9.78 -14.93 18.38
N HIS A 170 -10.35 -13.90 19.02
CA HIS A 170 -11.33 -14.04 20.08
C HIS A 170 -12.77 -14.19 19.59
N VAL A 171 -13.04 -14.11 18.28
CA VAL A 171 -14.38 -14.13 17.65
C VAL A 171 -14.50 -15.10 16.48
N VAL A 172 -13.62 -16.10 16.43
CA VAL A 172 -13.55 -17.09 15.34
C VAL A 172 -14.90 -17.77 15.01
N PRO A 173 -15.74 -18.21 15.98
CA PRO A 173 -17.05 -18.79 15.67
C PRO A 173 -17.95 -17.84 14.90
N GLN A 174 -18.05 -16.58 15.34
CA GLN A 174 -18.87 -15.58 14.67
C GLN A 174 -18.34 -15.25 13.27
N VAL A 175 -17.01 -15.21 13.09
CA VAL A 175 -16.37 -15.06 11.77
C VAL A 175 -16.70 -16.22 10.84
N VAL A 176 -16.69 -17.46 11.33
CA VAL A 176 -17.04 -18.62 10.51
C VAL A 176 -18.51 -18.58 10.11
N LEU A 177 -19.40 -18.18 11.03
CA LEU A 177 -20.82 -17.98 10.73
C LEU A 177 -21.02 -16.87 9.67
N SER A 178 -20.30 -15.75 9.77
CA SER A 178 -20.41 -14.64 8.81
C SER A 178 -19.88 -15.02 7.43
N ILE A 179 -18.77 -15.75 7.33
CA ILE A 179 -18.22 -16.22 6.04
C ILE A 179 -19.22 -17.18 5.37
N LEU A 180 -19.78 -18.14 6.12
CA LEU A 180 -20.76 -19.07 5.58
C LEU A 180 -22.04 -18.37 5.10
N HIS A 181 -22.46 -17.29 5.78
CA HIS A 181 -23.60 -16.49 5.32
C HIS A 181 -23.24 -15.62 4.11
N ALA A 182 -22.07 -14.95 4.11
CA ALA A 182 -21.61 -14.14 2.99
C ALA A 182 -21.46 -14.96 1.70
N ARG A 183 -21.07 -16.23 1.82
CA ARG A 183 -21.07 -17.18 0.70
C ARG A 183 -22.45 -17.29 0.06
N GLU A 184 -23.51 -17.42 0.87
CA GLU A 184 -24.90 -17.53 0.39
C GLU A 184 -25.35 -16.22 -0.29
N LEU A 185 -24.84 -15.07 0.16
CA LEU A 185 -25.07 -13.76 -0.45
C LEU A 185 -24.25 -13.53 -1.73
N GLY A 186 -23.31 -14.41 -2.08
CA GLY A 186 -22.54 -14.32 -3.32
C GLY A 186 -21.15 -13.68 -3.19
N LEU A 187 -20.53 -13.74 -2.01
CA LEU A 187 -19.12 -13.37 -1.81
C LEU A 187 -18.19 -14.27 -2.65
N ARG A 188 -17.26 -13.71 -3.40
CA ARG A 188 -16.35 -14.42 -4.36
C ARG A 188 -14.88 -14.07 -4.20
N ILE A 189 -14.54 -13.14 -3.32
CA ILE A 189 -13.15 -12.72 -3.08
C ILE A 189 -12.53 -13.47 -1.90
N PRO A 190 -11.20 -13.68 -1.88
CA PRO A 190 -10.52 -14.40 -0.80
C PRO A 190 -10.69 -13.76 0.59
N ILE A 191 -10.60 -14.58 1.63
CA ILE A 191 -10.54 -14.14 3.03
C ILE A 191 -9.11 -14.22 3.57
N ILE A 192 -8.63 -13.11 4.12
CA ILE A 192 -7.38 -13.00 4.87
C ILE A 192 -7.68 -13.05 6.37
N TYR A 193 -6.96 -13.89 7.09
CA TYR A 193 -6.97 -13.98 8.55
C TYR A 193 -5.70 -13.37 9.13
N ASN A 194 -5.78 -12.11 9.58
CA ASN A 194 -4.66 -11.33 10.10
C ASN A 194 -4.64 -11.42 11.64
N THR A 195 -3.65 -12.14 12.15
CA THR A 195 -3.61 -12.62 13.54
C THR A 195 -2.26 -12.35 14.22
N SER A 196 -2.28 -12.27 15.54
CA SER A 196 -1.11 -12.27 16.40
C SER A 196 -0.41 -13.63 16.56
N SER A 197 -0.93 -14.67 15.90
CA SER A 197 -0.52 -16.09 16.02
C SER A 197 -0.75 -16.69 17.40
N PHE A 198 -1.43 -15.98 18.30
CA PHE A 198 -1.80 -16.49 19.62
C PHE A 198 -3.18 -17.14 19.56
N ASP A 199 -3.31 -18.12 18.66
CA ASP A 199 -4.55 -18.83 18.35
C ASP A 199 -4.59 -20.21 19.00
N SER A 200 -5.79 -20.69 19.33
CA SER A 200 -5.95 -22.10 19.71
C SER A 200 -5.99 -22.98 18.45
N LEU A 201 -5.47 -24.21 18.55
CA LEU A 201 -5.58 -25.19 17.47
C LEU A 201 -7.04 -25.52 17.13
N GLU A 202 -7.94 -25.47 18.12
CA GLU A 202 -9.36 -25.71 17.88
C GLU A 202 -10.01 -24.59 17.04
N SER A 203 -9.63 -23.33 17.27
CA SER A 203 -10.03 -22.22 16.39
C SER A 203 -9.52 -22.41 14.96
N ILE A 204 -8.25 -22.78 14.80
CA ILE A 204 -7.63 -22.98 13.47
C ILE A 204 -8.30 -24.14 12.73
N LYS A 205 -8.63 -25.25 13.41
CA LYS A 205 -9.41 -26.35 12.83
C LYS A 205 -10.80 -25.89 12.39
N LEU A 206 -11.48 -25.04 13.17
CA LEU A 206 -12.78 -24.50 12.78
C LEU A 206 -12.70 -23.65 11.51
N LEU A 207 -11.59 -22.91 11.34
CA LEU A 207 -11.32 -22.04 10.18
C LEU A 207 -10.93 -22.80 8.90
N ASP A 208 -10.55 -24.08 8.97
CA ASP A 208 -10.12 -24.83 7.78
C ASP A 208 -11.19 -24.82 6.68
N GLY A 209 -10.78 -24.50 5.46
CA GLY A 209 -11.69 -24.35 4.32
C GLY A 209 -12.46 -23.03 4.31
N CYS A 210 -12.48 -22.23 5.37
CA CYS A 210 -13.09 -20.89 5.36
C CYS A 210 -12.08 -19.80 4.97
N ILE A 211 -10.82 -19.96 5.37
CA ILE A 211 -9.75 -18.97 5.18
C ILE A 211 -8.87 -19.36 4.00
N ASP A 212 -8.57 -18.38 3.14
CA ASP A 212 -7.71 -18.56 1.98
C ASP A 212 -6.25 -18.21 2.29
N ILE A 213 -6.06 -17.12 3.04
CA ILE A 213 -4.74 -16.57 3.37
C ILE A 213 -4.64 -16.36 4.87
N TYR A 214 -3.54 -16.83 5.46
CA TYR A 214 -3.18 -16.48 6.83
C TYR A 214 -2.07 -15.43 6.82
N LEU A 215 -2.25 -14.40 7.66
CA LEU A 215 -1.29 -13.32 7.87
C LEU A 215 -0.87 -13.28 9.37
N PRO A 216 -0.12 -14.29 9.85
CA PRO A 216 0.32 -14.39 11.23
C PRO A 216 1.50 -13.46 11.56
N ASP A 217 1.40 -12.76 12.69
CA ASP A 217 2.54 -12.08 13.31
C ASP A 217 3.29 -13.02 14.23
N PHE A 218 4.57 -13.30 13.98
CA PHE A 218 5.45 -13.97 14.94
C PHE A 218 6.28 -12.92 15.68
N LYS A 219 5.86 -12.59 16.91
CA LYS A 219 6.31 -11.39 17.62
C LYS A 219 7.62 -11.55 18.41
N VAL A 220 7.79 -12.63 19.16
CA VAL A 220 8.90 -12.83 20.11
C VAL A 220 9.22 -14.32 20.28
N TRP A 221 10.45 -14.63 20.69
CA TRP A 221 10.97 -15.99 20.84
C TRP A 221 11.12 -16.43 22.31
N HIS A 222 11.56 -15.54 23.19
CA HIS A 222 11.80 -15.92 24.58
C HIS A 222 10.56 -15.74 25.46
N ASP A 223 10.27 -16.73 26.31
CA ASP A 223 9.15 -16.66 27.27
C ASP A 223 9.21 -15.43 28.18
N LYS A 224 10.41 -15.06 28.64
CA LYS A 224 10.60 -13.85 29.45
C LYS A 224 10.15 -12.59 28.70
N THR A 225 10.45 -12.51 27.40
CA THR A 225 10.04 -11.41 26.53
C THR A 225 8.54 -11.44 26.29
N SER A 226 7.95 -12.61 26.01
CA SER A 226 6.49 -12.78 25.89
C SER A 226 5.73 -12.29 27.13
N LYS A 227 6.09 -12.79 28.32
CA LYS A 227 5.42 -12.39 29.57
C LYS A 227 5.54 -10.89 29.81
N ARG A 228 6.73 -10.34 29.55
CA ARG A 228 7.02 -8.92 29.76
C ARG A 228 6.31 -8.02 28.78
N LEU A 229 6.34 -8.31 27.48
CA LEU A 229 5.88 -7.43 26.41
C LEU A 229 4.49 -7.75 25.90
N LEU A 230 4.08 -9.03 25.83
CA LEU A 230 2.77 -9.44 25.30
C LEU A 230 1.71 -9.70 26.39
N LYS A 231 2.15 -9.86 27.65
CA LYS A 231 1.31 -10.28 28.78
C LYS A 231 0.66 -11.64 28.53
N ALA A 232 1.43 -12.53 27.92
CA ALA A 232 1.05 -13.90 27.63
C ALA A 232 2.18 -14.86 28.06
N ASP A 233 1.78 -15.98 28.64
CA ASP A 233 2.63 -17.14 28.85
C ASP A 233 2.60 -18.02 27.60
N ASN A 234 3.69 -18.74 27.32
CA ASN A 234 3.80 -19.75 26.26
C ASN A 234 3.44 -19.23 24.85
N TYR A 235 3.65 -17.95 24.57
CA TYR A 235 3.35 -17.36 23.26
C TYR A 235 4.10 -18.07 22.14
N THR A 236 5.41 -18.27 22.29
CA THR A 236 6.26 -18.81 21.23
C THR A 236 5.84 -20.24 20.88
N ALA A 237 5.61 -21.10 21.87
CA ALA A 237 5.07 -22.44 21.65
C ALA A 237 3.74 -22.42 20.92
N THR A 238 2.82 -21.53 21.32
CA THR A 238 1.52 -21.37 20.65
C THR A 238 1.68 -20.89 19.21
N ALA A 239 2.50 -19.86 18.98
CA ALA A 239 2.73 -19.28 17.66
C ALA A 239 3.34 -20.29 16.69
N MET A 240 4.27 -21.11 17.18
CA MET A 240 4.86 -22.19 16.38
C MET A 240 3.80 -23.21 15.93
N GLU A 241 2.97 -23.69 16.85
CA GLU A 241 1.93 -24.67 16.52
C GLU A 241 0.82 -24.07 15.64
N SER A 242 0.44 -22.81 15.89
CA SER A 242 -0.59 -22.12 15.10
C SER A 242 -0.12 -21.87 13.66
N ILE A 243 1.11 -21.38 13.46
CA ILE A 243 1.66 -21.12 12.12
C ILE A 243 1.81 -22.42 11.33
N LYS A 244 2.26 -23.51 11.98
CA LYS A 244 2.30 -24.84 11.34
C LYS A 244 0.91 -25.28 10.87
N ALA A 245 -0.09 -25.22 11.75
CA ALA A 245 -1.45 -25.61 11.41
C ALA A 245 -2.05 -24.72 10.29
N MET A 246 -1.75 -23.42 10.28
CA MET A 246 -2.13 -22.51 9.19
C MET A 246 -1.47 -22.91 7.87
N HIS A 247 -0.16 -23.18 7.88
CA HIS A 247 0.57 -23.61 6.68
C HIS A 247 0.11 -24.97 6.17
N GLU A 248 -0.15 -25.94 7.04
CA GLU A 248 -0.73 -27.23 6.64
C GLU A 248 -2.07 -27.08 5.92
N GLN A 249 -2.88 -26.08 6.30
CA GLN A 249 -4.15 -25.83 5.63
C GLN A 249 -3.98 -25.23 4.24
N VAL A 250 -3.17 -24.16 4.09
CA VAL A 250 -3.16 -23.32 2.86
C VAL A 250 -1.85 -23.33 2.09
N GLY A 251 -0.76 -23.84 2.66
CA GLY A 251 0.57 -23.91 2.05
C GLY A 251 1.27 -22.55 1.90
N ASP A 252 2.28 -22.52 1.04
CA ASP A 252 3.05 -21.32 0.73
C ASP A 252 2.22 -20.31 -0.09
N LEU A 253 2.51 -19.01 0.09
CA LEU A 253 1.75 -17.94 -0.56
C LEU A 253 1.80 -18.05 -2.09
N CYS A 254 0.63 -17.95 -2.73
CA CYS A 254 0.42 -18.03 -4.18
C CYS A 254 -0.33 -16.80 -4.70
N PHE A 255 -0.05 -16.43 -5.94
CA PHE A 255 -0.55 -15.21 -6.57
C PHE A 255 -1.24 -15.50 -7.91
N THR A 256 -2.05 -14.55 -8.38
CA THR A 256 -2.49 -14.48 -9.77
C THR A 256 -1.51 -13.66 -10.63
N GLY A 257 -1.66 -13.69 -11.95
CA GLY A 257 -0.77 -12.99 -12.89
C GLY A 257 -0.69 -11.46 -12.72
N ASP A 258 -1.65 -10.87 -12.01
CA ASP A 258 -1.69 -9.47 -11.59
C ASP A 258 -0.86 -9.16 -10.33
N GLY A 259 -0.23 -10.18 -9.73
CA GLY A 259 0.58 -10.05 -8.51
C GLY A 259 -0.24 -10.04 -7.21
N ILE A 260 -1.55 -10.31 -7.26
CA ILE A 260 -2.42 -10.32 -6.09
C ILE A 260 -2.42 -11.71 -5.45
N ALA A 261 -2.18 -11.77 -4.14
CA ALA A 261 -2.19 -13.02 -3.39
C ALA A 261 -3.61 -13.58 -3.29
N LYS A 262 -3.76 -14.89 -3.49
CA LYS A 262 -5.06 -15.57 -3.40
C LYS A 262 -5.13 -16.66 -2.34
N LYS A 263 -4.00 -17.28 -2.00
CA LYS A 263 -3.93 -18.40 -1.04
C LYS A 263 -2.55 -18.48 -0.40
N GLY A 264 -2.49 -18.95 0.85
CA GLY A 264 -1.23 -19.38 1.49
C GLY A 264 -0.89 -18.56 2.75
N VAL A 265 0.33 -18.71 3.25
CA VAL A 265 0.78 -18.02 4.47
C VAL A 265 1.84 -16.97 4.16
N LEU A 266 1.66 -15.76 4.71
CA LEU A 266 2.69 -14.73 4.82
C LEU A 266 2.93 -14.43 6.30
N VAL A 267 4.13 -14.68 6.81
CA VAL A 267 4.47 -14.41 8.22
C VAL A 267 5.06 -13.02 8.35
N ARG A 268 4.58 -12.25 9.33
CA ARG A 268 5.16 -10.95 9.67
C ARG A 268 6.00 -11.04 10.94
N HIS A 269 7.17 -10.40 10.92
CA HIS A 269 8.01 -10.25 12.10
C HIS A 269 8.40 -8.78 12.25
N LEU A 270 7.89 -8.13 13.30
CA LEU A 270 8.26 -6.77 13.66
C LEU A 270 9.57 -6.78 14.43
N VAL A 271 10.63 -6.26 13.82
CA VAL A 271 11.93 -6.12 14.48
C VAL A 271 11.80 -5.04 15.56
N MET A 272 12.21 -5.38 16.79
CA MET A 272 12.17 -4.47 17.94
C MET A 272 13.59 -4.12 18.41
N PRO A 273 13.80 -2.91 18.95
CA PRO A 273 15.06 -2.49 19.56
C PRO A 273 15.65 -3.51 20.54
N GLY A 274 16.87 -3.95 20.30
CA GLY A 274 17.63 -4.89 21.14
C GLY A 274 16.97 -6.27 21.25
N LYS A 275 16.23 -6.70 20.22
CA LYS A 275 15.52 -7.99 20.14
C LYS A 275 15.77 -8.70 18.81
N GLU A 276 16.75 -8.26 18.03
CA GLU A 276 17.19 -8.87 16.78
C GLU A 276 17.59 -10.33 16.95
N ASP A 277 18.17 -10.70 18.10
CA ASP A 277 18.49 -12.11 18.43
C ASP A 277 17.24 -13.00 18.39
N GLU A 278 16.10 -12.52 18.90
CA GLU A 278 14.84 -13.26 18.85
C GLU A 278 14.30 -13.35 17.41
N GLY A 279 14.47 -12.29 16.62
CA GLY A 279 14.12 -12.30 15.21
C GLY A 279 14.91 -13.33 14.41
N ARG A 280 16.21 -13.49 14.70
CA ARG A 280 17.05 -14.51 14.06
C ARG A 280 16.56 -15.94 14.36
N GLU A 281 16.18 -16.21 15.61
CA GLU A 281 15.63 -17.51 16.00
C GLU A 281 14.28 -17.80 15.30
N ILE A 282 13.42 -16.78 15.21
CA ILE A 282 12.12 -16.88 14.52
C ILE A 282 12.31 -17.27 13.04
N VAL A 283 13.13 -16.54 12.30
CA VAL A 283 13.31 -16.78 10.85
C VAL A 283 14.00 -18.11 10.59
N LYS A 284 14.94 -18.51 11.44
CA LYS A 284 15.57 -19.83 11.37
C LYS A 284 14.56 -20.95 11.60
N TRP A 285 13.73 -20.82 12.62
CA TRP A 285 12.71 -21.82 12.92
C TRP A 285 11.70 -21.97 11.78
N LEU A 286 11.25 -20.85 11.17
CA LEU A 286 10.34 -20.87 10.03
C LEU A 286 10.91 -21.67 8.86
N ALA A 287 12.19 -21.45 8.53
CA ALA A 287 12.89 -22.14 7.44
C ALA A 287 13.06 -23.64 7.70
N GLU A 288 13.32 -24.01 8.96
CA GLU A 288 13.59 -25.39 9.37
C GLU A 288 12.32 -26.22 9.60
N ASN A 289 11.22 -25.59 10.01
CA ASN A 289 10.05 -26.29 10.55
C ASN A 289 8.74 -26.03 9.81
N VAL A 290 8.68 -25.03 8.92
CA VAL A 290 7.46 -24.69 8.17
C VAL A 290 7.70 -24.85 6.67
N SER A 291 8.47 -23.95 6.06
CA SER A 291 8.86 -24.04 4.65
C SER A 291 9.98 -23.05 4.37
N LYS A 292 10.89 -23.40 3.46
CA LYS A 292 11.88 -22.44 2.92
C LYS A 292 11.26 -21.47 1.91
N ASP A 293 10.08 -21.81 1.40
CA ASP A 293 9.30 -21.02 0.44
C ASP A 293 8.21 -20.20 1.13
N ILE A 294 8.17 -20.18 2.46
CA ILE A 294 7.25 -19.32 3.19
C ILE A 294 7.64 -17.86 2.97
N MET A 295 6.65 -17.02 2.68
CA MET A 295 6.88 -15.60 2.49
C MET A 295 6.95 -14.90 3.85
N VAL A 296 7.99 -14.10 4.07
CA VAL A 296 8.22 -13.41 5.34
C VAL A 296 8.35 -11.91 5.14
N HIS A 297 7.60 -11.12 5.90
CA HIS A 297 7.78 -9.68 5.99
C HIS A 297 8.54 -9.33 7.27
N ILE A 298 9.82 -8.99 7.12
CA ILE A 298 10.65 -8.47 8.21
C ILE A 298 10.41 -6.96 8.28
N MET A 299 9.60 -6.53 9.25
CA MET A 299 9.14 -5.15 9.35
C MET A 299 10.07 -4.32 10.22
N ASP A 300 10.41 -3.12 9.74
CA ASP A 300 11.20 -2.09 10.43
C ASP A 300 10.33 -0.98 11.06
N GLN A 301 9.01 -1.06 10.87
CA GLN A 301 8.02 -0.03 11.22
C GLN A 301 7.69 0.03 12.72
N TYR A 302 8.71 -0.08 13.59
CA TYR A 302 8.51 -0.07 15.03
C TYR A 302 8.17 1.33 15.55
N PHE A 303 6.90 1.53 15.90
CA PHE A 303 6.40 2.78 16.48
C PHE A 303 5.43 2.50 17.64
N PRO A 304 5.90 2.37 18.89
CA PRO A 304 5.05 1.91 19.98
C PRO A 304 4.11 3.03 20.46
N ARG A 305 2.79 2.76 20.48
CA ARG A 305 1.76 3.73 20.94
C ARG A 305 1.14 3.40 22.30
N ALA A 306 1.27 2.16 22.77
CA ALA A 306 0.61 1.69 23.99
C ALA A 306 1.28 2.14 25.30
N HIS A 307 2.19 1.37 25.89
CA HIS A 307 2.73 1.58 27.24
C HIS A 307 4.21 1.96 27.29
N VAL A 308 4.95 1.75 26.20
CA VAL A 308 6.35 2.16 26.09
C VAL A 308 6.48 3.68 26.23
N GLY A 309 7.49 4.15 26.95
CA GLY A 309 7.76 5.57 27.15
C GLY A 309 6.86 6.29 28.17
N LYS A 310 5.77 5.67 28.63
CA LYS A 310 4.89 6.25 29.67
C LYS A 310 5.56 6.26 31.04
N GLU A 311 5.26 7.26 31.86
CA GLU A 311 5.80 7.36 33.23
C GLU A 311 5.44 6.12 34.08
N ARG A 312 6.38 5.63 34.88
CA ARG A 312 6.08 4.65 35.93
C ARG A 312 5.28 5.36 37.02
N ARG A 313 4.00 5.01 37.19
CA ARG A 313 3.25 5.31 38.43
C ARG A 313 4.02 4.66 39.58
N GLY A 314 4.72 5.45 40.38
CA GLY A 314 5.42 4.96 41.57
C GLY A 314 4.41 4.42 42.59
N SER A 315 4.80 3.38 43.34
CA SER A 315 4.23 3.20 44.67
C SER A 315 4.44 4.51 45.43
N LYS A 316 3.49 4.90 46.29
CA LYS A 316 3.82 5.85 47.35
C LYS A 316 5.09 5.31 48.01
N SER A 317 6.15 6.11 48.03
CA SER A 317 7.25 5.89 48.96
C SER A 317 6.63 5.84 50.33
N GLU A 318 6.73 4.71 51.03
CA GLU A 318 6.61 4.74 52.48
C GLU A 318 7.68 5.72 52.97
N ASP A 319 7.24 6.68 53.78
CA ASP A 319 8.07 7.70 54.40
C ASP A 319 9.13 7.04 55.28
N VAL A 320 10.33 6.81 54.73
CA VAL A 320 11.53 6.61 55.54
C VAL A 320 12.10 8.00 55.80
N VAL A 321 11.74 8.57 56.95
CA VAL A 321 12.37 9.79 57.47
C VAL A 321 13.70 9.39 58.10
N GLU A 322 14.80 9.57 57.36
CA GLU A 322 16.14 9.61 57.94
C GLU A 322 16.30 10.91 58.76
N PRO A 323 16.71 10.85 60.04
CA PRO A 323 16.95 12.04 60.84
C PRO A 323 18.32 12.63 60.50
N GLY A 324 18.36 13.57 59.55
CA GLY A 324 19.58 14.30 59.23
C GLY A 324 19.55 14.88 57.82
N GLY A 325 19.20 16.16 57.72
CA GLY A 325 18.92 16.83 56.45
C GLY A 325 20.08 16.82 55.46
N VAL A 326 19.90 16.05 54.38
CA VAL A 326 20.40 16.39 53.05
C VAL A 326 19.27 16.05 52.07
N GLY A 327 18.65 17.07 51.48
CA GLY A 327 17.62 16.88 50.46
C GLY A 327 18.19 16.12 49.27
N ALA A 328 17.60 14.98 48.93
CA ALA A 328 17.97 14.24 47.73
C ALA A 328 17.87 15.14 46.49
N SER A 329 18.90 15.09 45.65
CA SER A 329 19.05 15.86 44.41
C SER A 329 17.80 15.84 43.51
N PRO A 330 17.47 16.94 42.77
CA PRO A 330 16.33 17.00 41.85
C PRO A 330 16.42 16.05 40.64
N ALA A 331 17.48 15.24 40.54
CA ALA A 331 17.71 14.30 39.45
C ALA A 331 17.16 12.89 39.71
N THR A 332 15.96 12.76 40.30
CA THR A 332 15.21 11.49 40.17
C THR A 332 14.72 11.41 38.73
N LYS A 333 15.56 10.90 37.82
CA LYS A 333 15.17 10.60 36.42
C LYS A 333 13.83 9.87 36.49
N LYS A 334 12.75 10.53 36.03
CA LYS A 334 11.43 9.91 35.90
C LYS A 334 11.61 8.63 35.08
N GLN A 335 11.62 7.48 35.74
CA GLN A 335 11.83 6.22 35.06
C GLN A 335 10.61 5.95 34.17
N VAL A 336 10.82 5.95 32.85
CA VAL A 336 9.79 5.59 31.88
C VAL A 336 9.65 4.07 31.79
N ARG A 337 8.46 3.59 31.46
CA ARG A 337 8.17 2.18 31.25
C ARG A 337 8.82 1.70 29.95
N TYR A 338 9.46 0.54 30.00
CA TYR A 338 10.10 -0.11 28.83
C TYR A 338 11.11 0.80 28.11
N ALA A 339 11.96 1.49 28.88
CA ALA A 339 12.96 2.42 28.36
C ALA A 339 13.91 1.79 27.33
N ASP A 340 14.23 0.51 27.48
CA ASP A 340 15.08 -0.29 26.61
C ASP A 340 14.54 -0.43 25.19
N ILE A 341 13.22 -0.37 25.00
CA ILE A 341 12.55 -0.45 23.70
C ILE A 341 11.85 0.86 23.32
N ASN A 342 12.16 1.96 24.00
CA ASN A 342 11.59 3.29 23.73
C ASN A 342 12.49 4.09 22.77
N ARG A 343 12.79 3.49 21.62
CA ARG A 343 13.57 4.10 20.53
C ARG A 343 13.15 3.47 19.21
N PRO A 344 13.43 4.09 18.05
CA PRO A 344 13.32 3.40 16.77
C PRO A 344 14.30 2.22 16.68
N VAL A 345 14.00 1.31 15.76
CA VAL A 345 14.89 0.22 15.36
C VAL A 345 16.01 0.78 14.48
N ASN A 346 17.22 0.21 14.59
CA ASN A 346 18.36 0.57 13.77
C ASN A 346 18.45 -0.33 12.53
N GLU A 347 19.04 0.18 11.45
CA GLU A 347 19.25 -0.60 10.21
C GLU A 347 20.06 -1.88 10.45
N ASP A 348 21.03 -1.87 11.37
CA ASP A 348 21.82 -3.04 11.73
C ASP A 348 20.96 -4.16 12.36
N GLU A 349 19.97 -3.79 13.17
CA GLU A 349 19.06 -4.74 13.83
C GLU A 349 18.18 -5.44 12.79
N VAL A 350 17.64 -4.67 11.84
CA VAL A 350 16.83 -5.19 10.72
C VAL A 350 17.69 -6.04 9.78
N SER A 351 18.87 -5.55 9.41
CA SER A 351 19.81 -6.25 8.53
C SER A 351 20.34 -7.55 9.15
N SER A 352 20.52 -7.58 10.47
CA SER A 352 20.86 -8.80 11.22
C SER A 352 19.79 -9.88 11.05
N VAL A 353 18.51 -9.54 11.22
CA VAL A 353 17.41 -10.50 11.05
C VAL A 353 17.26 -10.92 9.59
N ARG A 354 17.38 -9.98 8.65
CA ARG A 354 17.35 -10.27 7.20
C ARG A 354 18.44 -11.25 6.77
N ARG A 355 19.70 -11.01 7.17
CA ARG A 355 20.80 -11.94 6.88
C ARG A 355 20.56 -13.33 7.46
N ALA A 356 20.05 -13.40 8.69
CA ALA A 356 19.73 -14.70 9.31
C ALA A 356 18.63 -15.45 8.54
N ALA A 357 17.65 -14.74 7.99
CA ALA A 357 16.62 -15.34 7.14
C ALA A 357 17.24 -15.92 5.85
N GLU A 358 18.09 -15.14 5.18
CA GLU A 358 18.80 -15.55 3.96
C GLU A 358 19.74 -16.74 4.22
N GLU A 359 20.50 -16.71 5.32
CA GLU A 359 21.39 -17.80 5.74
C GLU A 359 20.63 -19.08 6.09
N ALA A 360 19.42 -18.95 6.66
CA ALA A 360 18.52 -20.08 6.91
C ALA A 360 17.89 -20.65 5.61
N GLY A 361 18.03 -19.93 4.49
CA GLY A 361 17.54 -20.32 3.18
C GLY A 361 16.14 -19.80 2.86
N LEU A 362 15.61 -18.83 3.62
CA LEU A 362 14.43 -18.08 3.23
C LEU A 362 14.78 -17.10 2.12
N TRP A 363 14.06 -17.18 1.01
CA TRP A 363 14.35 -16.36 -0.17
C TRP A 363 13.17 -15.46 -0.58
N ARG A 364 11.98 -15.67 -0.02
CA ARG A 364 10.77 -14.89 -0.29
C ARG A 364 10.54 -13.85 0.80
N LEU A 365 11.30 -12.76 0.75
CA LEU A 365 11.17 -11.66 1.68
C LEU A 365 10.34 -10.52 1.06
N VAL A 366 9.42 -9.95 1.82
CA VAL A 366 8.81 -8.66 1.46
C VAL A 366 9.89 -7.60 1.62
N GLU A 367 10.19 -6.91 0.52
CA GLU A 367 11.04 -5.73 0.57
C GLU A 367 10.20 -4.55 1.08
N GLY A 368 10.82 -3.69 1.91
CA GLY A 368 10.15 -2.50 2.46
C GLY A 368 9.56 -1.65 1.33
N MET A 369 8.60 -0.76 1.67
CA MET A 369 7.74 0.06 0.80
C MET A 369 8.39 0.91 -0.31
N VAL A 370 9.59 0.62 -0.78
CA VAL A 370 9.98 0.90 -2.16
C VAL A 370 9.21 -0.08 -3.04
N VAL A 371 8.41 0.47 -3.96
CA VAL A 371 7.91 -0.28 -5.12
C VAL A 371 9.14 -0.67 -5.96
N VAL A 372 9.88 -1.67 -5.52
CA VAL A 372 10.76 -2.42 -6.41
C VAL A 372 9.81 -3.38 -7.10
N ALA A 373 9.49 -3.01 -8.33
CA ALA A 373 8.78 -3.86 -9.23
C ALA A 373 9.37 -5.27 -9.16
N PHE A 374 8.49 -6.26 -9.03
CA PHE A 374 8.75 -7.68 -9.30
C PHE A 374 9.29 -7.95 -10.74
N ALA A 375 9.74 -6.92 -11.45
CA ALA A 375 10.37 -6.96 -12.75
C ALA A 375 11.90 -7.19 -12.70
N GLU A 376 12.58 -7.02 -11.56
CA GLU A 376 14.04 -7.21 -11.51
C GLU A 376 14.49 -8.69 -11.60
N CYS A 377 13.59 -9.65 -11.38
CA CYS A 377 13.88 -11.07 -11.64
C CYS A 377 13.70 -11.48 -13.12
N LEU A 378 13.16 -10.58 -13.97
CA LEU A 378 12.97 -10.81 -15.40
C LEU A 378 14.08 -10.21 -16.28
N VAL A 379 14.98 -9.37 -15.74
CA VAL A 379 15.95 -8.61 -16.55
C VAL A 379 17.42 -8.96 -16.26
N LEU A 380 17.79 -9.60 -15.14
CA LEU A 380 19.18 -9.97 -14.87
C LEU A 380 19.39 -11.48 -14.86
N GLY A 381 19.64 -12.03 -16.04
CA GLY A 381 20.23 -13.36 -16.20
C GLY A 381 21.74 -13.33 -16.01
N CYS A 382 22.25 -14.26 -15.19
CA CYS A 382 23.66 -14.68 -14.98
C CYS A 382 24.54 -13.75 -14.12
N ALA A 383 25.40 -14.23 -13.21
CA ALA A 383 25.82 -15.58 -12.83
C ALA A 383 26.48 -15.58 -11.43
N CYS A 384 26.23 -16.62 -10.64
CA CYS A 384 27.09 -16.97 -9.51
C CYS A 384 28.16 -17.97 -10.00
N HIS A 385 29.44 -17.57 -10.04
CA HIS A 385 30.52 -18.19 -9.26
C HIS A 385 31.93 -17.76 -9.73
N CYS A 386 32.80 -17.64 -8.72
CA CYS A 386 34.25 -17.78 -8.73
C CYS A 386 35.14 -16.57 -9.09
N THR A 387 35.76 -16.09 -8.01
CA THR A 387 37.18 -15.73 -7.86
C THR A 387 37.73 -14.48 -8.56
N SER A 388 38.15 -13.59 -7.67
CA SER A 388 39.45 -12.94 -7.62
C SER A 388 39.54 -11.47 -8.05
N LEU A 389 40.33 -10.77 -7.24
CA LEU A 389 41.11 -9.56 -7.54
C LEU A 389 40.42 -8.21 -7.29
N THR A 390 40.75 -7.69 -6.12
CA THR A 390 40.93 -6.27 -5.83
C THR A 390 41.65 -5.52 -6.96
N PRO A 391 41.33 -4.24 -7.18
CA PRO A 391 42.30 -3.29 -7.68
C PRO A 391 42.64 -2.28 -6.58
N ALA A 392 43.90 -2.35 -6.13
CA ALA A 392 44.56 -1.27 -5.43
C ALA A 392 44.61 -0.02 -6.32
N LYS A 393 44.30 1.15 -5.75
CA LYS A 393 44.88 2.42 -6.19
C LYS A 393 46.12 2.68 -5.35
N MET A 394 47.21 2.92 -6.07
CA MET A 394 48.53 3.29 -5.59
C MET A 394 48.48 4.61 -4.78
N ALA A 395 49.20 4.62 -3.65
CA ALA A 395 50.16 5.67 -3.36
C ALA A 395 51.23 5.18 -2.37
N SER A 396 52.46 5.15 -2.88
CA SER A 396 53.74 5.41 -2.21
C SER A 396 54.24 4.55 -1.03
N GLN A 397 55.39 3.90 -1.33
CA GLN A 397 56.68 4.03 -0.63
C GLN A 397 57.19 2.89 0.28
N GLN A 398 58.37 2.41 -0.16
CA GLN A 398 59.54 1.92 0.59
C GLN A 398 59.74 0.40 0.79
N HIS A 399 60.65 -0.11 -0.06
CA HIS A 399 61.82 -0.96 0.24
C HIS A 399 61.70 -2.12 1.26
N HIS A 400 61.89 -3.36 0.81
CA HIS A 400 63.16 -4.11 0.99
C HIS A 400 63.14 -5.52 0.35
N VAL A 401 64.07 -5.73 -0.59
CA VAL A 401 64.95 -6.91 -0.84
C VAL A 401 64.61 -8.20 -0.06
N GLY A 402 64.26 -9.32 -0.71
CA GLY A 402 65.22 -10.34 -1.18
C GLY A 402 64.94 -11.73 -0.57
N PRO A 403 65.52 -12.83 -1.07
CA PRO A 403 64.74 -13.86 -1.77
C PRO A 403 64.89 -15.31 -1.24
N SER A 404 64.34 -16.25 -2.02
CA SER A 404 64.73 -17.67 -2.21
C SER A 404 64.28 -18.72 -1.18
N ASN A 405 63.50 -19.71 -1.64
CA ASN A 405 64.08 -21.03 -1.92
C ASN A 405 63.16 -21.97 -2.73
N THR A 406 63.86 -22.83 -3.44
CA THR A 406 63.57 -23.72 -4.56
C THR A 406 62.96 -25.08 -4.18
N VAL A 407 62.12 -25.59 -5.11
CA VAL A 407 62.12 -26.96 -5.71
C VAL A 407 61.84 -28.16 -4.79
N GLN A 408 60.83 -28.98 -5.15
CA GLN A 408 61.03 -30.39 -5.56
C GLN A 408 59.77 -31.05 -6.16
N HIS A 409 60.03 -31.81 -7.23
CA HIS A 409 59.13 -32.64 -8.04
C HIS A 409 58.75 -33.96 -7.35
N SER A 410 57.56 -34.50 -7.67
CA SER A 410 57.32 -35.95 -7.85
C SER A 410 55.98 -36.13 -8.58
N THR A 411 56.01 -36.41 -9.89
CA THR A 411 55.81 -37.73 -10.55
C THR A 411 54.35 -38.18 -10.68
N ALA A 412 53.95 -38.29 -11.94
CA ALA A 412 52.66 -38.72 -12.46
C ALA A 412 52.55 -40.26 -12.57
N LEU A 413 51.30 -40.75 -12.65
CA LEU A 413 50.93 -41.92 -13.46
C LEU A 413 49.52 -41.70 -14.06
N PRO A 414 49.27 -42.12 -15.33
CA PRO A 414 48.13 -41.67 -16.13
C PRO A 414 47.02 -42.73 -16.26
N LEU A 415 45.80 -42.28 -16.58
CA LEU A 415 44.72 -43.15 -17.09
C LEU A 415 44.38 -42.77 -18.53
N GLN A 416 44.45 -43.78 -19.39
CA GLN A 416 44.23 -43.75 -20.84
C GLN A 416 42.78 -43.43 -21.19
N ILE A 417 42.57 -42.55 -22.18
CA ILE A 417 41.32 -42.42 -22.92
C ILE A 417 41.55 -42.98 -24.32
N GLN A 418 40.76 -43.98 -24.68
CA GLN A 418 40.73 -44.63 -25.99
C GLN A 418 40.37 -43.64 -27.11
N GLN A 419 41.17 -43.68 -28.18
CA GLN A 419 40.93 -43.04 -29.47
C GLN A 419 39.68 -43.63 -30.14
N LEU A 420 38.74 -42.76 -30.52
CA LEU A 420 37.74 -43.06 -31.54
C LEU A 420 38.22 -42.48 -32.87
N ARG A 421 38.32 -43.36 -33.87
CA ARG A 421 38.67 -43.09 -35.26
C ARG A 421 37.65 -42.14 -35.90
N VAL A 422 38.15 -41.18 -36.67
CA VAL A 422 37.36 -40.36 -37.60
C VAL A 422 37.52 -40.95 -39.00
N ASP A 423 36.41 -41.23 -39.68
CA ASP A 423 36.37 -41.73 -41.06
C ASP A 423 36.84 -40.67 -42.08
N PRO A 424 37.60 -41.04 -43.14
CA PRO A 424 38.25 -40.11 -44.05
C PRO A 424 37.39 -39.76 -45.29
N HIS A 425 36.15 -39.34 -45.07
CA HIS A 425 35.26 -38.89 -46.15
C HIS A 425 34.46 -37.65 -45.73
N ILE A 426 35.12 -36.52 -45.51
CA ILE A 426 34.63 -35.16 -45.84
C ILE A 426 35.91 -34.29 -45.93
N ALA A 427 36.50 -34.27 -47.11
CA ALA A 427 37.59 -33.35 -47.43
C ALA A 427 37.37 -32.84 -48.86
N THR A 428 36.41 -31.92 -49.01
CA THR A 428 36.35 -30.96 -50.12
C THR A 428 35.31 -29.88 -49.80
N MET A 429 35.68 -28.93 -48.94
CA MET A 429 35.14 -27.57 -48.98
C MET A 429 36.36 -26.66 -49.12
N SER A 430 36.38 -25.82 -50.16
CA SER A 430 37.52 -24.97 -50.49
C SER A 430 37.89 -24.06 -49.31
N SER A 431 39.20 -23.82 -49.09
CA SER A 431 39.68 -22.98 -47.98
C SER A 431 39.21 -21.52 -48.04
N LEU A 432 38.69 -21.09 -49.21
CA LEU A 432 38.03 -19.81 -49.43
C LEU A 432 36.64 -19.75 -48.77
N ALA A 433 35.84 -20.82 -48.85
CA ALA A 433 34.51 -20.85 -48.25
C ALA A 433 34.54 -20.85 -46.71
N MET A 434 35.58 -21.41 -46.09
CA MET A 434 35.73 -21.37 -44.62
C MET A 434 36.15 -20.01 -44.08
N HIS A 435 36.89 -19.20 -44.87
CA HIS A 435 37.24 -17.84 -44.46
C HIS A 435 36.05 -16.89 -44.52
N ASP A 436 35.20 -17.02 -45.55
CA ASP A 436 33.99 -16.20 -45.67
C ASP A 436 32.97 -16.53 -44.56
N ILE A 437 32.77 -17.82 -44.24
CA ILE A 437 31.89 -18.22 -43.12
C ILE A 437 32.44 -17.72 -41.77
N ALA A 438 33.76 -17.75 -41.57
CA ALA A 438 34.37 -17.25 -40.34
C ALA A 438 34.23 -15.73 -40.20
N ALA A 439 34.38 -14.99 -41.30
CA ALA A 439 34.18 -13.54 -41.35
C ALA A 439 32.71 -13.17 -41.11
N ASP A 440 31.77 -13.91 -41.69
CA ASP A 440 30.33 -13.71 -41.48
C ASP A 440 29.92 -13.97 -40.02
N ILE A 441 30.44 -15.04 -39.41
CA ILE A 441 30.21 -15.31 -37.98
C ILE A 441 30.79 -14.19 -37.11
N GLN A 442 31.99 -13.69 -37.43
CA GLN A 442 32.59 -12.57 -36.70
C GLN A 442 31.76 -11.29 -36.81
N ASN A 443 31.22 -11.00 -38.00
CA ASN A 443 30.36 -9.85 -38.23
C ASN A 443 29.03 -9.99 -37.48
N ILE A 444 28.39 -11.16 -37.50
CA ILE A 444 27.17 -11.43 -36.73
C ILE A 444 27.43 -11.28 -35.23
N VAL A 445 28.52 -11.84 -34.71
CA VAL A 445 28.88 -11.72 -33.29
C VAL A 445 29.20 -10.26 -32.92
N HIS A 446 29.82 -9.51 -33.81
CA HIS A 446 30.07 -8.08 -33.60
C HIS A 446 28.76 -7.28 -33.56
N GLN A 447 27.84 -7.54 -34.48
CA GLN A 447 26.54 -6.88 -34.54
C GLN A 447 25.69 -7.21 -33.30
N LEU A 448 25.68 -8.45 -32.84
CA LEU A 448 25.01 -8.85 -31.60
C LEU A 448 25.60 -8.18 -30.35
N LYS A 449 26.92 -7.94 -30.32
CA LYS A 449 27.55 -7.18 -29.23
C LYS A 449 27.14 -5.71 -29.25
N VAL A 450 27.09 -5.09 -30.43
CA VAL A 450 26.62 -3.71 -30.60
C VAL A 450 25.15 -3.59 -30.19
N GLU A 451 24.31 -4.54 -30.58
CA GLU A 451 22.91 -4.59 -30.17
C GLU A 451 22.79 -4.74 -28.65
N ARG A 452 23.51 -5.70 -28.03
CA ARG A 452 23.53 -5.88 -26.57
C ARG A 452 23.92 -4.59 -25.86
N ASP A 453 24.98 -3.93 -26.30
CA ASP A 453 25.49 -2.72 -25.65
C ASP A 453 24.51 -1.54 -25.84
N SER A 454 23.83 -1.47 -26.98
CA SER A 454 22.75 -0.51 -27.22
C SER A 454 21.53 -0.75 -26.32
N TRP A 455 21.11 -2.01 -26.15
CA TRP A 455 20.03 -2.40 -25.25
C TRP A 455 20.39 -2.14 -23.78
N GLN A 456 21.64 -2.37 -23.39
CA GLN A 456 22.14 -2.06 -22.05
C GLN A 456 22.12 -0.54 -21.78
N ALA A 457 22.51 0.28 -22.75
CA ALA A 457 22.42 1.74 -22.64
C ALA A 457 20.97 2.23 -22.56
N VAL A 458 20.05 1.63 -23.31
CA VAL A 458 18.61 1.94 -23.24
C VAL A 458 18.04 1.52 -21.89
N ALA A 459 18.33 0.31 -21.41
CA ALA A 459 17.88 -0.18 -20.10
C ALA A 459 18.39 0.70 -18.95
N THR A 460 19.63 1.20 -19.04
CA THR A 460 20.19 2.12 -18.05
C THR A 460 19.45 3.46 -18.04
N LYS A 461 19.03 3.97 -19.20
CA LYS A 461 18.20 5.18 -19.30
C LYS A 461 16.79 4.96 -18.72
N TYR A 462 16.19 3.80 -18.98
CA TYR A 462 14.89 3.44 -18.40
C TYR A 462 14.97 3.30 -16.88
N ARG A 463 16.02 2.65 -16.38
CA ARG A 463 16.28 2.55 -14.94
C ARG A 463 16.40 3.93 -14.29
N ALA A 464 17.21 4.83 -14.88
CA ALA A 464 17.36 6.19 -14.37
C ALA A 464 16.04 6.98 -14.40
N ALA A 465 15.23 6.81 -15.44
CA ALA A 465 13.92 7.46 -15.54
C ALA A 465 12.92 6.90 -14.51
N PHE A 466 12.93 5.59 -14.28
CA PHE A 466 12.12 4.91 -13.28
C PHE A 466 12.52 5.34 -11.86
N GLU A 467 13.81 5.31 -11.52
CA GLU A 467 14.33 5.77 -10.23
C GLU A 467 13.97 7.25 -9.97
N ALA A 468 14.04 8.11 -11.00
CA ALA A 468 13.62 9.51 -10.90
C ALA A 468 12.11 9.67 -10.64
N GLN A 469 11.25 8.85 -11.29
CA GLN A 469 9.81 8.86 -11.04
C GLN A 469 9.47 8.32 -9.64
N THR A 470 10.10 7.23 -9.21
CA THR A 470 9.93 6.66 -7.87
C THR A 470 10.37 7.63 -6.78
N THR A 471 11.46 8.36 -7.00
CA THR A 471 11.91 9.42 -6.08
C THR A 471 10.85 10.52 -5.97
N ARG A 472 10.28 10.96 -7.10
CA ARG A 472 9.23 11.98 -7.12
C ARG A 472 7.93 11.50 -6.46
N LEU A 473 7.59 10.23 -6.58
CA LEU A 473 6.46 9.62 -5.91
C LEU A 473 6.67 9.57 -4.39
N ASN A 474 7.87 9.17 -3.94
CA ASN A 474 8.23 9.17 -2.52
C ASN A 474 8.21 10.58 -1.92
N GLU A 475 8.66 11.59 -2.68
CA GLU A 475 8.54 13.00 -2.28
C GLU A 475 7.07 13.43 -2.12
N LEU A 476 6.21 13.09 -3.08
CA LEU A 476 4.77 13.37 -3.00
C LEU A 476 4.10 12.66 -1.81
N GLN A 477 4.47 11.40 -1.57
CA GLN A 477 3.97 10.63 -0.43
C GLN A 477 4.44 11.21 0.91
N GLY A 478 5.69 11.67 0.98
CA GLY A 478 6.23 12.41 2.13
C GLY A 478 5.48 13.72 2.38
N ILE A 479 5.14 14.47 1.32
CA ILE A 479 4.30 15.67 1.41
C ILE A 479 2.92 15.30 1.94
N SER A 480 2.26 14.28 1.39
CA SER A 480 0.94 13.84 1.87
C SER A 480 0.95 13.40 3.34
N PHE A 481 1.99 12.69 3.79
CA PHE A 481 2.13 12.32 5.20
C PHE A 481 2.37 13.53 6.10
N ALA A 482 3.17 14.49 5.66
CA ALA A 482 3.38 15.74 6.39
C ALA A 482 2.07 16.55 6.50
N THR A 483 1.32 16.69 5.40
CA THR A 483 0.02 17.37 5.38
C THR A 483 -1.01 16.65 6.25
N GLN A 484 -1.03 15.32 6.23
CA GLN A 484 -1.92 14.53 7.10
C GLN A 484 -1.56 14.72 8.58
N ALA A 485 -0.27 14.76 8.92
CA ALA A 485 0.20 15.02 10.28
C ALA A 485 -0.12 16.46 10.74
N GLU A 486 -0.04 17.45 9.85
CA GLU A 486 -0.47 18.83 10.13
C GLU A 486 -1.98 18.91 10.37
N LEU A 487 -2.80 18.31 9.52
CA LEU A 487 -4.25 18.24 9.69
C LEU A 487 -4.65 17.55 11.00
N ASP A 488 -3.97 16.47 11.38
CA ASP A 488 -4.24 15.78 12.64
C ASP A 488 -3.74 16.57 13.86
N ASN A 489 -2.69 17.38 13.71
CA ASN A 489 -2.27 18.36 14.71
C ASN A 489 -3.32 19.48 14.87
N GLU A 490 -3.84 20.03 13.78
CA GLU A 490 -4.92 21.03 13.81
C GLU A 490 -6.19 20.48 14.45
N ARG A 491 -6.61 19.26 14.09
CA ARG A 491 -7.73 18.55 14.71
C ARG A 491 -7.50 18.32 16.21
N SER A 492 -6.26 18.05 16.60
CA SER A 492 -5.87 17.86 18.01
C SER A 492 -5.84 19.18 18.78
N GLN A 493 -5.45 20.28 18.15
CA GLN A 493 -5.55 21.63 18.71
C GLN A 493 -7.01 22.07 18.85
N HIS A 494 -7.85 21.82 17.84
CA HIS A 494 -9.29 22.08 17.90
C HIS A 494 -9.97 21.29 19.02
N ARG A 495 -9.62 20.01 19.22
CA ARG A 495 -10.11 19.22 20.36
C ARG A 495 -9.66 19.77 21.71
N ARG A 496 -8.43 20.30 21.82
CA ARG A 496 -7.95 20.99 23.04
C ARG A 496 -8.70 22.30 23.28
N LEU A 497 -8.90 23.09 22.23
CA LEU A 497 -9.66 24.35 22.28
C LEU A 497 -11.13 24.11 22.68
N GLN A 498 -11.76 23.06 22.15
CA GLN A 498 -13.10 22.63 22.55
C GLN A 498 -13.16 22.11 23.99
N SER A 499 -12.11 21.42 24.46
CA SER A 499 -12.02 21.01 25.88
C SER A 499 -11.81 22.20 26.82
N SER A 500 -11.14 23.27 26.37
CA SER A 500 -10.97 24.51 27.16
C SER A 500 -12.19 25.44 27.10
N SER A 501 -12.94 25.45 25.99
CA SER A 501 -14.16 26.25 25.83
C SER A 501 -15.37 25.65 26.54
N ALA A 502 -15.39 24.33 26.78
CA ALA A 502 -16.39 23.69 27.64
C ALA A 502 -16.27 24.11 29.12
N THR A 503 -15.14 24.66 29.54
CA THR A 503 -14.91 25.20 30.90
C THR A 503 -15.03 26.72 31.01
N SER A 504 -15.29 27.44 29.91
CA SER A 504 -15.42 28.90 29.91
C SER A 504 -16.56 29.32 29.00
N ASN A 505 -17.78 29.24 29.51
CA ASN A 505 -18.91 29.96 28.91
C ASN A 505 -19.83 30.51 30.02
N ARG A 506 -19.38 31.62 30.62
CA ARG A 506 -20.20 32.62 31.31
C ARG A 506 -19.60 33.99 31.00
N GLY A 507 -20.32 34.84 30.27
CA GLY A 507 -20.14 36.30 30.31
C GLY A 507 -19.97 37.05 28.98
N TYR A 508 -21.06 37.71 28.55
CA TYR A 508 -21.18 39.10 28.06
C TYR A 508 -20.32 39.68 26.89
N SER A 509 -21.05 39.97 25.80
CA SER A 509 -21.25 41.26 25.07
C SER A 509 -20.11 42.25 24.68
N ASN A 510 -20.25 42.71 23.41
CA ASN A 510 -20.09 44.06 22.85
C ASN A 510 -18.73 44.57 22.29
N ALA A 511 -18.76 44.78 20.96
CA ALA A 511 -18.58 46.06 20.23
C ALA A 511 -17.19 46.62 19.82
N THR A 512 -17.19 47.06 18.55
CA THR A 512 -16.56 48.24 17.91
C THR A 512 -15.11 48.26 17.40
N ASP A 513 -15.04 48.59 16.09
CA ASP A 513 -14.19 49.56 15.37
C ASP A 513 -12.71 49.30 15.02
N GLY A 514 -12.38 49.68 13.78
CA GLY A 514 -11.01 50.04 13.37
C GLY A 514 -10.69 49.75 11.90
N ALA A 515 -10.99 50.69 11.01
CA ALA A 515 -10.54 50.75 9.62
C ALA A 515 -9.06 51.23 9.51
N GLU A 516 -8.34 50.80 8.46
CA GLU A 516 -7.73 51.67 7.42
C GLU A 516 -6.52 51.05 6.67
N ASP A 517 -6.54 51.29 5.36
CA ASP A 517 -5.45 51.66 4.43
C ASP A 517 -4.49 50.67 3.72
N PHE A 518 -4.87 50.42 2.44
CA PHE A 518 -4.16 50.77 1.19
C PHE A 518 -2.65 50.48 1.01
N LYS A 519 -2.33 49.67 0.00
CA LYS A 519 -1.51 50.12 -1.16
C LYS A 519 -1.58 49.17 -2.37
N SER A 520 -2.08 49.76 -3.46
CA SER A 520 -2.11 49.28 -4.84
C SER A 520 -0.70 49.26 -5.47
N TYR A 521 -0.39 48.25 -6.28
CA TYR A 521 0.49 48.41 -7.44
C TYR A 521 -0.10 47.73 -8.68
N SER A 522 -0.18 48.59 -9.70
CA SER A 522 -0.74 48.48 -11.05
C SER A 522 -0.10 47.42 -11.94
N ALA A 523 -0.91 46.94 -12.88
CA ALA A 523 -0.66 45.94 -13.92
C ALA A 523 -0.14 46.54 -15.23
N PHE A 524 0.72 45.81 -15.95
CA PHE A 524 0.92 45.80 -17.43
C PHE A 524 1.75 44.53 -17.75
N GLY A 525 1.49 43.68 -18.76
CA GLY A 525 0.61 43.75 -19.92
C GLY A 525 0.53 42.38 -20.63
N THR A 526 -0.24 42.37 -21.71
CA THR A 526 -1.17 41.33 -22.17
C THR A 526 -0.58 40.28 -23.11
N ALA A 527 -0.94 39.00 -22.89
CA ALA A 527 -1.14 38.00 -23.96
C ALA A 527 -2.36 37.17 -23.57
N ALA A 528 -3.32 37.07 -24.48
CA ALA A 528 -4.68 36.58 -24.26
C ALA A 528 -4.74 35.18 -23.61
N ILE A 529 -4.81 35.16 -22.28
CA ILE A 529 -5.54 34.12 -21.56
C ILE A 529 -7.00 34.52 -21.72
N LEU A 530 -7.85 33.58 -22.16
CA LEU A 530 -9.29 33.64 -21.92
C LEU A 530 -9.51 33.65 -20.39
N GLN A 531 -9.18 34.76 -19.72
CA GLN A 531 -9.76 35.11 -18.45
C GLN A 531 -11.18 35.53 -18.79
N SER A 532 -12.07 34.54 -18.90
CA SER A 532 -13.43 34.80 -18.48
C SER A 532 -13.30 35.36 -17.06
N ARG A 533 -13.55 36.66 -16.85
CA ARG A 533 -13.98 37.16 -15.54
C ARG A 533 -14.90 36.09 -14.95
N PRO A 534 -14.79 35.70 -13.66
CA PRO A 534 -15.79 34.84 -13.05
C PRO A 534 -17.11 35.58 -13.20
N CYS A 535 -17.85 35.22 -14.24
CA CYS A 535 -19.21 35.65 -14.42
C CYS A 535 -19.93 34.82 -13.38
N PHE A 536 -20.20 35.42 -12.21
CA PHE A 536 -21.13 34.89 -11.22
C PHE A 536 -22.52 34.95 -11.85
N GLY A 537 -22.72 34.16 -12.91
CA GLY A 537 -23.88 34.17 -13.77
C GLY A 537 -25.07 33.69 -12.98
N GLU A 538 -25.94 34.64 -12.65
CA GLU A 538 -27.35 34.50 -12.30
C GLU A 538 -27.65 33.43 -11.25
N CYS A 539 -27.15 33.61 -10.03
CA CYS A 539 -27.99 33.20 -8.90
C CYS A 539 -29.12 34.23 -8.80
N THR A 540 -30.26 33.95 -9.42
CA THR A 540 -31.44 34.85 -9.43
C THR A 540 -32.15 34.91 -8.07
N ASN A 541 -31.72 34.07 -7.12
CA ASN A 541 -32.35 33.95 -5.84
C ASN A 541 -31.85 35.06 -4.88
N PRO A 542 -32.73 35.97 -4.42
CA PRO A 542 -32.35 37.10 -3.59
C PRO A 542 -31.76 36.69 -2.23
N LEU A 543 -31.97 35.45 -1.77
CA LEU A 543 -31.39 34.92 -0.54
C LEU A 543 -29.85 34.89 -0.57
N PHE A 544 -29.26 34.74 -1.76
CA PHE A 544 -27.80 34.68 -1.92
C PHE A 544 -27.18 36.02 -2.33
N ARG A 545 -27.95 37.12 -2.35
CA ARG A 545 -27.45 38.44 -2.76
C ARG A 545 -26.17 38.84 -2.01
N ARG A 546 -26.13 38.63 -0.69
CA ARG A 546 -24.94 38.92 0.14
C ARG A 546 -23.73 38.07 -0.24
N VAL A 547 -23.94 36.82 -0.63
CA VAL A 547 -22.87 35.93 -1.10
C VAL A 547 -22.28 36.46 -2.41
N THR A 548 -23.15 36.86 -3.35
CA THR A 548 -22.75 37.45 -4.63
C THR A 548 -22.01 38.78 -4.43
N GLU A 549 -22.52 39.66 -3.56
CA GLU A 549 -21.85 40.94 -3.22
C GLU A 549 -20.46 40.70 -2.62
N CYS A 550 -20.31 39.76 -1.69
CA CYS A 550 -19.00 39.41 -1.13
C CYS A 550 -18.05 38.82 -2.19
N ALA A 551 -18.57 37.99 -3.10
CA ALA A 551 -17.78 37.39 -4.17
C ALA A 551 -17.32 38.42 -5.22
N GLU A 552 -18.18 39.39 -5.57
CA GLU A 552 -17.84 40.52 -6.45
C GLU A 552 -16.79 41.44 -5.83
N GLN A 553 -16.84 41.63 -4.51
CA GLN A 553 -15.84 42.34 -3.73
C GLN A 553 -14.54 41.55 -3.51
N HIS A 554 -14.41 40.35 -4.12
CA HIS A 554 -13.27 39.44 -3.96
C HIS A 554 -13.04 38.98 -2.50
N ASN A 555 -14.06 39.12 -1.64
CA ASN A 555 -14.05 38.62 -0.28
C ASN A 555 -14.61 37.19 -0.26
N TYR A 556 -13.87 36.25 -0.84
CA TYR A 556 -14.29 34.86 -0.98
C TYR A 556 -14.46 34.16 0.38
N GLY A 557 -13.63 34.49 1.38
CA GLY A 557 -13.77 33.94 2.72
C GLY A 557 -15.13 34.25 3.35
N SER A 558 -15.58 35.51 3.29
CA SER A 558 -16.93 35.87 3.75
C SER A 558 -18.03 35.28 2.88
N ALA A 559 -17.84 35.19 1.56
CA ALA A 559 -18.81 34.56 0.66
C ALA A 559 -19.00 33.07 0.96
N ILE A 560 -17.92 32.33 1.26
CA ILE A 560 -17.96 30.90 1.64
C ILE A 560 -18.69 30.72 2.97
N ILE A 561 -18.36 31.52 3.99
CA ILE A 561 -19.02 31.44 5.29
C ILE A 561 -20.52 31.70 5.17
N GLU A 562 -20.91 32.72 4.39
CA GLU A 562 -22.31 33.08 4.21
C GLU A 562 -23.08 32.04 3.39
N VAL A 563 -22.50 31.49 2.30
CA VAL A 563 -23.19 30.45 1.51
C VAL A 563 -23.33 29.16 2.30
N GLU A 564 -22.35 28.77 3.11
CA GLU A 564 -22.45 27.60 3.97
C GLU A 564 -23.48 27.75 5.07
N ARG A 565 -23.56 28.95 5.67
CA ARG A 565 -24.60 29.28 6.64
C ARG A 565 -25.99 29.15 6.02
N LEU A 566 -26.19 29.66 4.81
CA LEU A 566 -27.48 29.58 4.10
C LEU A 566 -27.83 28.14 3.73
N LEU A 567 -26.87 27.35 3.23
CA LEU A 567 -27.07 25.95 2.86
C LEU A 567 -27.46 25.05 4.04
N ARG A 568 -26.98 25.37 5.26
CA ARG A 568 -27.39 24.69 6.51
C ARG A 568 -28.80 25.07 6.98
N GLY A 569 -29.38 26.14 6.43
CA GLY A 569 -30.72 26.62 6.75
C GLY A 569 -31.83 25.89 5.98
N PRO A 570 -33.10 26.17 6.32
CA PRO A 570 -34.25 25.68 5.56
C PRO A 570 -34.31 26.38 4.20
N LEU A 571 -33.95 25.67 3.15
CA LEU A 571 -34.00 26.14 1.76
C LEU A 571 -34.94 25.23 0.95
N SER A 572 -35.64 25.81 -0.02
CA SER A 572 -36.32 25.00 -1.04
C SER A 572 -35.27 24.22 -1.85
N PRO A 573 -35.63 23.06 -2.44
CA PRO A 573 -34.69 22.28 -3.25
C PRO A 573 -34.05 23.09 -4.38
N LYS A 574 -34.82 23.97 -5.04
CA LYS A 574 -34.32 24.89 -6.08
C LYS A 574 -33.30 25.89 -5.51
N ALA A 575 -33.60 26.50 -4.36
CA ALA A 575 -32.68 27.43 -3.69
C ALA A 575 -31.40 26.74 -3.21
N ARG A 576 -31.49 25.47 -2.78
CA ARG A 576 -30.32 24.69 -2.39
C ARG A 576 -29.43 24.34 -3.59
N ALA A 577 -30.02 23.94 -4.72
CA ALA A 577 -29.27 23.71 -5.96
C ALA A 577 -28.54 24.98 -6.45
N ASP A 578 -29.22 26.13 -6.45
CA ASP A 578 -28.59 27.43 -6.75
C ASP A 578 -27.45 27.78 -5.78
N GLY A 579 -27.65 27.55 -4.49
CA GLY A 579 -26.64 27.79 -3.46
C GLY A 579 -25.39 26.92 -3.63
N LEU A 580 -25.56 25.65 -4.04
CA LEU A 580 -24.45 24.73 -4.30
C LEU A 580 -23.64 25.12 -5.55
N LEU A 581 -24.32 25.53 -6.63
CA LEU A 581 -23.66 26.06 -7.83
C LEU A 581 -22.92 27.38 -7.56
N LEU A 582 -23.49 28.24 -6.71
CA LEU A 582 -22.85 29.46 -6.27
C LEU A 582 -21.63 29.16 -5.40
N LYS A 583 -21.74 28.22 -4.45
CA LYS A 583 -20.62 27.74 -3.63
C LYS A 583 -19.47 27.21 -4.49
N SER A 584 -19.76 26.39 -5.50
CA SER A 584 -18.75 25.90 -6.45
C SER A 584 -18.04 27.04 -7.19
N SER A 585 -18.80 28.05 -7.62
CA SER A 585 -18.26 29.22 -8.33
C SER A 585 -17.34 30.06 -7.45
N VAL A 586 -17.72 30.30 -6.19
CA VAL A 586 -16.92 31.04 -5.20
C VAL A 586 -15.65 30.28 -4.84
N LEU A 587 -15.74 28.96 -4.60
CA LEU A 587 -14.58 28.12 -4.30
C LEU A 587 -13.59 28.10 -5.47
N LYS A 588 -14.08 27.93 -6.70
CA LYS A 588 -13.25 28.01 -7.90
C LYS A 588 -12.53 29.36 -8.04
N ALA A 589 -13.20 30.45 -7.68
CA ALA A 589 -12.63 31.79 -7.73
C ALA A 589 -11.56 32.04 -6.64
N THR A 590 -11.58 31.25 -5.55
CA THR A 590 -10.65 31.39 -4.42
C THR A 590 -9.24 30.93 -4.79
N GLY A 591 -9.09 29.88 -5.60
CA GLY A 591 -7.79 29.42 -6.08
C GLY A 591 -7.76 27.93 -6.48
N PRO A 592 -6.61 27.44 -6.98
CA PRO A 592 -6.46 26.05 -7.42
C PRO A 592 -6.60 25.04 -6.27
N ASP A 593 -6.28 25.43 -5.03
CA ASP A 593 -6.35 24.55 -3.86
C ASP A 593 -7.81 24.19 -3.48
N GLU A 594 -8.78 25.00 -3.92
CA GLU A 594 -10.20 24.83 -3.63
C GLU A 594 -10.98 24.09 -4.75
N LEU A 595 -10.30 23.63 -5.81
CA LEU A 595 -10.95 22.99 -6.97
C LEU A 595 -11.67 21.68 -6.58
N TYR A 596 -11.11 20.90 -5.66
CA TYR A 596 -11.77 19.69 -5.15
C TYR A 596 -13.04 20.01 -4.34
N ASN A 597 -13.01 21.07 -3.53
CA ASN A 597 -14.18 21.53 -2.78
C ASN A 597 -15.24 22.11 -3.73
N ALA A 598 -14.83 22.81 -4.79
CA ALA A 598 -15.73 23.29 -5.83
C ALA A 598 -16.39 22.13 -6.60
N LEU A 599 -15.65 21.08 -6.89
CA LEU A 599 -16.16 19.85 -7.52
C LEU A 599 -17.12 19.09 -6.60
N ALA A 600 -16.83 19.04 -5.30
CA ALA A 600 -17.71 18.43 -4.30
C ALA A 600 -19.08 19.14 -4.26
N ALA A 601 -19.10 20.47 -4.27
CA ALA A 601 -20.34 21.25 -4.33
C ALA A 601 -21.17 20.97 -5.61
N CYS A 602 -20.52 20.78 -6.77
CA CYS A 602 -21.21 20.34 -7.99
C CYS A 602 -21.78 18.92 -7.88
N SER A 603 -21.07 18.03 -7.19
CA SER A 603 -21.48 16.63 -7.02
C SER A 603 -22.68 16.51 -6.07
N GLU A 604 -22.69 17.30 -5.00
CA GLU A 604 -23.85 17.44 -4.10
C GLU A 604 -25.07 18.01 -4.84
N ALA A 605 -24.86 18.98 -5.73
CA ALA A 605 -25.93 19.53 -6.56
C ALA A 605 -26.49 18.49 -7.54
N LEU A 606 -25.63 17.64 -8.11
CA LEU A 606 -26.06 16.55 -8.99
C LEU A 606 -26.90 15.52 -8.23
N GLU A 607 -26.44 15.08 -7.05
CA GLU A 607 -27.17 14.13 -6.22
C GLU A 607 -28.56 14.67 -5.85
N LEU A 608 -28.64 15.97 -5.56
CA LEU A 608 -29.92 16.63 -5.29
C LEU A 608 -30.86 16.60 -6.52
N CYS A 609 -30.31 16.79 -7.72
CA CYS A 609 -31.06 16.67 -8.98
C CYS A 609 -31.52 15.24 -9.26
N ASP A 610 -30.68 14.23 -9.04
CA ASP A 610 -31.02 12.82 -9.27
C ASP A 610 -32.16 12.35 -8.35
N ARG A 611 -32.28 12.95 -7.17
CA ARG A 611 -33.32 12.64 -6.17
C ARG A 611 -34.65 13.36 -6.42
N LEU A 612 -34.65 14.46 -7.16
CA LEU A 612 -35.81 15.34 -7.33
C LEU A 612 -35.96 15.77 -8.79
N SER A 613 -36.90 15.16 -9.50
CA SER A 613 -37.20 15.46 -10.91
C SER A 613 -37.50 16.93 -11.20
N ASP A 614 -38.02 17.67 -10.21
CA ASP A 614 -38.29 19.12 -10.30
C ASP A 614 -37.04 19.99 -10.50
N LEU A 615 -35.85 19.40 -10.42
CA LEU A 615 -34.55 20.05 -10.58
C LEU A 615 -33.83 19.66 -11.88
N GLU A 616 -34.47 18.92 -12.80
CA GLU A 616 -33.88 18.53 -14.09
C GLU A 616 -33.37 19.75 -14.90
N SER A 617 -34.01 20.92 -14.75
CA SER A 617 -33.58 22.16 -15.40
C SER A 617 -32.19 22.65 -14.98
N PHE A 618 -31.67 22.21 -13.82
CA PHE A 618 -30.34 22.55 -13.31
C PHE A 618 -29.25 21.64 -13.86
N LEU A 619 -29.61 20.46 -14.36
CA LEU A 619 -28.67 19.41 -14.78
C LEU A 619 -27.64 19.92 -15.81
N PRO A 620 -28.02 20.69 -16.86
CA PRO A 620 -27.02 21.21 -17.80
C PRO A 620 -26.01 22.17 -17.14
N ARG A 621 -26.45 22.99 -16.18
CA ARG A 621 -25.57 23.95 -15.49
C ARG A 621 -24.62 23.24 -14.52
N ILE A 622 -25.11 22.20 -13.84
CA ILE A 622 -24.30 21.34 -12.95
C ILE A 622 -23.23 20.61 -13.76
N GLN A 623 -23.62 19.94 -14.85
CA GLN A 623 -22.69 19.18 -15.69
C GLN A 623 -21.62 20.06 -16.33
N TYR A 624 -22.01 21.26 -16.79
CA TYR A 624 -21.06 22.24 -17.33
C TYR A 624 -20.04 22.69 -16.27
N GLN A 625 -20.49 23.10 -15.08
CA GLN A 625 -19.56 23.52 -14.02
C GLN A 625 -18.65 22.36 -13.59
N ARG A 626 -19.20 21.16 -13.44
CA ARG A 626 -18.46 19.95 -13.08
C ARG A 626 -17.39 19.59 -14.12
N GLY A 627 -17.73 19.69 -15.41
CA GLY A 627 -16.79 19.48 -16.52
C GLY A 627 -15.62 20.47 -16.48
N VAL A 628 -15.89 21.74 -16.18
CA VAL A 628 -14.84 22.77 -16.03
C VAL A 628 -13.91 22.44 -14.85
N GLN A 629 -14.44 21.98 -13.70
CA GLN A 629 -13.60 21.57 -12.57
C GLN A 629 -12.71 20.37 -12.92
N TYR A 630 -13.29 19.33 -13.52
CA TYR A 630 -12.52 18.16 -13.98
C TYR A 630 -11.42 18.55 -14.97
N TYR A 631 -11.71 19.48 -15.88
CA TYR A 631 -10.73 19.98 -16.84
C TYR A 631 -9.56 20.69 -16.13
N GLN A 632 -9.86 21.58 -15.18
CA GLN A 632 -8.84 22.28 -14.39
C GLN A 632 -7.98 21.33 -13.54
N LEU A 633 -8.58 20.22 -13.06
CA LEU A 633 -7.90 19.16 -12.32
C LEU A 633 -7.15 18.15 -13.21
N ARG A 634 -7.11 18.35 -14.54
CA ARG A 634 -6.52 17.41 -15.52
C ARG A 634 -7.17 16.02 -15.54
N MET A 635 -8.42 15.91 -15.11
CA MET A 635 -9.24 14.71 -15.21
C MET A 635 -9.97 14.66 -16.57
N LEU A 636 -9.20 14.51 -17.65
CA LEU A 636 -9.66 14.77 -19.02
C LEU A 636 -10.81 13.87 -19.48
N HIS A 637 -10.82 12.60 -19.07
CA HIS A 637 -11.91 11.68 -19.40
C HIS A 637 -13.23 12.10 -18.74
N GLN A 638 -13.19 12.40 -17.44
CA GLN A 638 -14.34 12.84 -16.66
C GLN A 638 -14.84 14.22 -17.11
N ALA A 639 -13.92 15.11 -17.50
CA ALA A 639 -14.26 16.40 -18.09
C ALA A 639 -15.01 16.20 -19.41
N ARG A 640 -14.47 15.38 -20.33
CA ARG A 640 -15.10 15.07 -21.61
C ARG A 640 -16.49 14.47 -21.44
N ASP A 641 -16.64 13.52 -20.53
CA ASP A 641 -17.92 12.83 -20.30
C ASP A 641 -18.96 13.81 -19.71
N ALA A 642 -18.55 14.67 -18.78
CA ALA A 642 -19.42 15.72 -18.23
C ALA A 642 -19.85 16.75 -19.30
N PHE A 643 -18.94 17.16 -20.19
CA PHE A 643 -19.31 18.01 -21.33
C PHE A 643 -20.18 17.28 -22.36
N SER A 644 -20.04 15.96 -22.49
CA SER A 644 -20.83 15.11 -23.39
C SER A 644 -22.28 14.94 -22.95
N ALA A 645 -22.56 15.06 -21.65
CA ALA A 645 -23.90 15.03 -21.09
C ALA A 645 -24.75 16.29 -21.36
N LEU A 646 -24.21 17.30 -22.05
CA LEU A 646 -24.93 18.54 -22.39
C LEU A 646 -25.64 18.42 -23.75
N ASN A 647 -26.97 18.48 -23.73
CA ASN A 647 -27.80 18.60 -24.95
C ASN A 647 -27.78 20.05 -25.50
N ASP A 648 -28.16 20.25 -26.77
CA ASP A 648 -28.00 21.50 -27.54
C ASP A 648 -28.70 22.75 -26.96
N ASN A 649 -28.08 23.32 -25.92
CA ASN A 649 -28.41 24.59 -25.29
C ASN A 649 -27.29 25.62 -25.52
N THR A 650 -27.48 26.88 -25.12
CA THR A 650 -26.49 27.97 -25.25
C THR A 650 -25.11 27.68 -24.63
N LEU A 651 -25.02 26.80 -23.62
CA LEU A 651 -23.76 26.31 -23.04
C LEU A 651 -23.01 25.30 -23.93
N SER A 652 -23.64 24.79 -24.99
CA SER A 652 -23.15 23.73 -25.89
C SER A 652 -21.94 24.18 -26.72
N ALA A 653 -21.85 25.46 -27.12
CA ALA A 653 -20.73 25.94 -27.94
C ALA A 653 -19.40 25.92 -27.17
N THR A 654 -19.35 26.54 -25.98
CA THR A 654 -18.14 26.53 -25.12
C THR A 654 -17.84 25.13 -24.59
N ALA A 655 -18.85 24.31 -24.30
CA ALA A 655 -18.65 22.93 -23.91
C ALA A 655 -18.06 22.06 -25.03
N LYS A 656 -18.44 22.31 -26.30
CA LYS A 656 -17.85 21.65 -27.49
C LYS A 656 -16.37 22.00 -27.60
N GLU A 657 -15.97 23.24 -27.36
CA GLU A 657 -14.56 23.64 -27.34
C GLU A 657 -13.76 22.90 -26.26
N TYR A 658 -14.27 22.84 -25.02
CA TYR A 658 -13.62 22.09 -23.94
C TYR A 658 -13.54 20.58 -24.25
N ARG A 659 -14.60 20.01 -24.84
CA ARG A 659 -14.63 18.59 -25.23
C ARG A 659 -13.56 18.30 -26.29
N ASN A 660 -13.47 19.13 -27.33
CA ASN A 660 -12.45 19.00 -28.36
C ASN A 660 -11.04 19.14 -27.76
N SER A 661 -10.83 20.09 -26.84
CA SER A 661 -9.57 20.25 -26.13
C SER A 661 -9.21 19.02 -25.30
N CYS A 662 -10.18 18.40 -24.62
CA CYS A 662 -9.98 17.14 -23.91
C CYS A 662 -9.60 16.00 -24.88
N ASP A 663 -10.31 15.88 -26.01
CA ASP A 663 -10.06 14.82 -26.99
C ASP A 663 -8.68 14.98 -27.65
N ASP A 664 -8.24 16.21 -27.91
CA ASP A 664 -6.91 16.49 -28.46
C ASP A 664 -5.80 16.20 -27.44
N GLU A 665 -5.97 16.60 -26.17
CA GLU A 665 -5.02 16.24 -25.09
C GLU A 665 -4.97 14.71 -24.88
N ILE A 666 -6.11 14.02 -24.89
CA ILE A 666 -6.19 12.55 -24.79
C ILE A 666 -5.50 11.88 -25.98
N ARG A 667 -5.68 12.41 -27.20
CA ARG A 667 -5.01 11.90 -28.41
C ARG A 667 -3.51 12.09 -28.35
N LEU A 668 -3.03 13.23 -27.85
CA LEU A 668 -1.59 13.47 -27.65
C LEU A 668 -0.98 12.48 -26.64
N LEU A 669 -1.65 12.24 -25.51
CA LEU A 669 -1.23 11.23 -24.53
C LEU A 669 -1.24 9.80 -25.10
N ARG A 670 -2.19 9.48 -25.99
CA ARG A 670 -2.24 8.19 -26.70
C ARG A 670 -1.16 8.06 -27.78
N ALA A 671 -0.80 9.15 -28.45
CA ALA A 671 0.26 9.17 -29.46
C ALA A 671 1.65 9.01 -28.81
N GLU A 672 1.87 9.57 -27.62
CA GLU A 672 3.09 9.32 -26.83
C GLU A 672 3.19 7.86 -26.38
N ASN A 673 2.06 7.21 -26.08
CA ASN A 673 1.98 5.78 -25.73
C ASN A 673 2.01 4.82 -26.94
N ARG A 674 2.00 5.32 -28.19
CA ARG A 674 2.11 4.50 -29.43
C ARG A 674 3.55 4.15 -29.84
N ARG A 675 4.54 4.39 -28.97
CA ARG A 675 5.90 3.79 -29.08
C ARG A 675 6.08 2.54 -28.23
N SER A 676 4.99 1.83 -27.91
CA SER A 676 5.02 0.48 -27.35
C SER A 676 4.72 -0.50 -28.48
N GLY A 677 5.75 -1.22 -28.92
CA GLY A 677 5.67 -2.17 -30.02
C GLY A 677 4.84 -3.40 -29.66
N PHE A 678 3.68 -3.54 -30.31
CA PHE A 678 3.12 -4.78 -30.84
C PHE A 678 1.80 -4.40 -31.52
N ASP A 679 1.79 -4.38 -32.85
CA ASP A 679 0.54 -4.36 -33.62
C ASP A 679 0.76 -5.31 -34.81
N GLU A 680 0.03 -6.42 -34.83
CA GLU A 680 0.27 -7.61 -35.66
C GLU A 680 -0.15 -7.45 -37.13
N ASN A 681 -0.48 -6.25 -37.59
CA ASN A 681 -0.91 -6.00 -38.97
C ASN A 681 -0.29 -4.75 -39.61
N ARG A 682 0.99 -4.82 -39.97
CA ARG A 682 1.58 -3.89 -40.95
C ARG A 682 2.23 -4.64 -42.12
N SER A 683 1.63 -4.49 -43.30
CA SER A 683 2.23 -4.81 -44.59
C SER A 683 3.26 -3.74 -44.97
N PHE A 684 4.22 -4.16 -45.80
CA PHE A 684 5.52 -3.51 -46.02
C PHE A 684 5.50 -2.19 -46.83
N GLU A 685 4.34 -1.67 -47.25
CA GLU A 685 4.27 -0.56 -48.22
C GLU A 685 3.66 0.77 -47.74
N GLU A 686 3.03 0.85 -46.56
CA GLU A 686 2.36 2.10 -46.13
C GLU A 686 3.20 3.03 -45.22
N GLY A 687 4.50 2.74 -45.05
CA GLY A 687 5.37 3.49 -44.15
C GLY A 687 6.02 4.76 -44.70
N PHE A 688 5.89 5.07 -46.00
CA PHE A 688 6.83 5.99 -46.66
C PHE A 688 6.26 7.29 -47.27
N LEU A 689 5.00 7.66 -47.02
CA LEU A 689 4.39 8.80 -47.74
C LEU A 689 3.53 9.79 -46.92
N VAL A 690 3.88 10.15 -45.67
CA VAL A 690 3.25 11.33 -45.01
C VAL A 690 4.22 12.17 -44.15
N GLN A 691 5.49 12.27 -44.55
CA GLN A 691 6.37 13.34 -44.05
C GLN A 691 7.18 13.93 -45.19
N LEU A 692 6.51 14.63 -46.11
CA LEU A 692 7.14 15.54 -47.07
C LEU A 692 6.09 16.50 -47.67
N ASN A 693 5.50 17.30 -46.80
CA ASN A 693 4.87 18.61 -47.03
C ASN A 693 4.35 19.00 -45.63
N GLU A 694 4.83 20.01 -44.94
CA GLU A 694 5.05 21.39 -45.40
C GLU A 694 6.27 22.01 -44.70
N LYS A 695 6.99 22.82 -45.47
CA LYS A 695 8.00 23.77 -45.00
C LYS A 695 7.32 25.11 -44.68
N LEU A 696 7.87 25.77 -43.65
CA LEU A 696 8.05 27.23 -43.51
C LEU A 696 6.78 28.11 -43.51
N ASP A 697 6.39 28.64 -42.33
CA ASP A 697 6.63 30.08 -42.10
C ASP A 697 6.47 30.60 -40.64
N THR A 698 7.38 31.52 -40.32
CA THR A 698 7.36 32.58 -39.30
C THR A 698 7.52 32.29 -37.77
N LYS A 699 8.70 32.72 -37.31
CA LYS A 699 9.23 33.08 -35.97
C LYS A 699 8.23 33.30 -34.82
N HIS A 700 8.53 32.71 -33.66
CA HIS A 700 9.02 33.49 -32.49
C HIS A 700 9.71 32.60 -31.44
N ARG A 701 11.01 32.84 -31.26
CA ARG A 701 11.77 32.44 -30.05
C ARG A 701 11.08 33.03 -28.81
N ARG A 702 10.76 32.20 -27.81
CA ARG A 702 10.62 32.65 -26.43
C ARG A 702 11.58 31.88 -25.53
N THR A 703 12.38 32.69 -24.86
CA THR A 703 13.56 32.42 -24.05
C THR A 703 13.19 31.90 -22.65
N SER A 704 13.97 30.92 -22.22
CA SER A 704 14.45 30.51 -20.88
C SER A 704 14.28 31.45 -19.68
N ALA A 705 13.08 31.99 -19.40
CA ALA A 705 12.87 32.99 -18.34
C ALA A 705 11.65 32.75 -17.43
N GLN A 706 11.26 31.50 -17.15
CA GLN A 706 10.22 31.19 -16.14
C GLN A 706 10.67 30.17 -15.06
N LEU A 707 11.97 30.00 -14.88
CA LEU A 707 12.54 29.07 -13.89
C LEU A 707 13.21 29.77 -12.67
N ARG A 708 12.84 31.01 -12.33
CA ARG A 708 13.47 31.75 -11.21
C ARG A 708 12.56 32.70 -10.41
N LEU A 709 11.34 32.32 -10.07
CA LEU A 709 10.60 33.04 -9.02
C LEU A 709 9.82 32.11 -8.08
N ARG A 710 10.58 31.46 -7.19
CA ARG A 710 10.32 31.33 -5.74
C ARG A 710 11.45 30.51 -5.10
N ALA A 711 12.65 31.09 -5.14
CA ALA A 711 13.80 30.64 -4.38
C ALA A 711 14.58 31.87 -3.90
N ALA A 712 13.96 32.67 -3.02
CA ALA A 712 14.66 33.69 -2.22
C ALA A 712 13.71 34.28 -1.15
N VAL A 713 13.47 33.55 -0.07
CA VAL A 713 13.40 34.16 1.27
C VAL A 713 14.31 33.33 2.16
N LYS A 714 15.58 33.72 2.22
CA LYS A 714 16.48 33.37 3.34
C LYS A 714 16.24 34.37 4.47
N SER A 715 16.52 33.91 5.69
CA SER A 715 16.42 34.61 7.00
C SER A 715 15.02 34.50 7.64
N LYS A 716 14.85 34.10 8.89
CA LYS A 716 15.71 34.15 10.08
C LYS A 716 15.48 32.90 10.94
N ARG A 717 16.55 32.36 11.55
CA ARG A 717 16.42 31.67 12.85
C ARG A 717 15.77 32.70 13.80
N MET A 718 14.53 32.49 14.19
CA MET A 718 13.96 33.22 15.31
C MET A 718 14.39 32.52 16.60
N SER A 719 15.02 33.29 17.48
CA SER A 719 15.31 32.94 18.86
C SER A 719 14.02 32.56 19.60
N ILE A 720 14.13 31.55 20.46
CA ILE A 720 13.09 31.10 21.39
C ILE A 720 12.53 32.33 22.14
N PRO A 721 11.20 32.52 22.23
CA PRO A 721 10.62 33.64 22.96
C PRO A 721 11.09 33.64 24.43
N HIS A 722 11.58 34.78 24.91
CA HIS A 722 12.08 34.97 26.28
C HIS A 722 11.02 34.65 27.38
N ARG A 723 9.74 34.47 27.00
CA ARG A 723 8.67 34.01 27.89
C ARG A 723 8.80 32.53 28.30
N TRP A 724 9.70 31.77 27.68
CA TRP A 724 9.97 30.36 28.00
C TRP A 724 11.20 30.16 28.92
N THR A 725 11.81 31.23 29.44
CA THR A 725 12.96 31.15 30.36
C THR A 725 12.82 31.97 31.66
N SER A 726 11.69 32.61 31.92
CA SER A 726 11.46 33.33 33.18
C SER A 726 10.23 32.80 33.91
N GLY A 727 10.47 32.19 35.07
CA GLY A 727 9.44 31.88 36.05
C GLY A 727 8.83 33.17 36.59
N LYS A 728 7.51 33.20 36.73
CA LYS A 728 6.83 34.22 37.56
C LYS A 728 6.61 33.63 38.95
N SER A 729 7.61 33.77 39.80
CA SER A 729 7.36 34.15 41.19
C SER A 729 7.17 35.67 41.22
N ASP A 730 6.14 36.09 41.96
CA ASP A 730 6.02 37.38 42.65
C ASP A 730 5.79 38.62 41.77
N THR A 731 4.91 39.59 42.06
CA THR A 731 3.96 39.96 43.13
C THR A 731 3.45 41.34 42.66
N MET A 732 2.33 41.96 43.06
CA MET A 732 1.29 41.77 44.07
C MET A 732 0.29 42.92 43.83
N SER A 733 -0.91 42.83 44.42
CA SER A 733 -1.95 43.89 44.49
C SER A 733 -2.84 44.02 43.26
#